data_AF-A0AAU8LGH5-F1
#
_entry.id   AF-A0AAU8LGH5-F1
#
_cell.length_a   1.000
_cell.length_b   1.000
_cell.length_c   1.000
_cell.angle_alpha   90.00
_cell.angle_beta   90.00
_cell.angle_gamma   90.00
#
_symmetry.space_group_name_H-M   'P 1'
#
loop_
_entity.id
_entity.type
_entity.pdbx_description
1 polymer ?
#
loop_
_entity_poly.entity_id
_entity_poly.type
_entity_poly.pdbx_seq_one_letter_code
_entity_poly.pdbx_strand_id
1 'polypeptide(L)'
;MSATQVMGVQRGYKGHWTITARNGVRLEIRWTVSEDGKSVEGEMRDAGTQEHHPFKLGLVYPMVLEITQQLGSIEVTLTLTPDSRHLSLVCNVPLSINKFFNAPIGEWSLTPKPADEPGDNTVPSIDEPHEAMDLAPFIWLHPLTPRETLDTRLRFVRLDNPQSLPLYVTLSQCSGADAAAAKQAAAKTFTGFVSDITTLPAPICDFPVLRTQFLTTLPGPQTLTAITLQAQTLLGESVDSLLGSTEWVTSQAAVWQSLFVLALTGTPDRSALATQLVDILRVGHFLGLLQQNLPALEAPQARRIALCANPALPDAVTTSTLNAPANPAPASAADNATAAATPVTPAADTWQILGPGTLKRARQHLVGYQPGELAEVVNVMPHERQERQEHLQTRREDYDSEDNEHRGETDDLRQTSASSELTDALQEVMAADGLVRNLNNVKPTYENLNEIMSGAWAGSGGGASWSGDDTSRQVQQLTEKAARHMGDRITRQRGRVWQELCERRQSNLIDNAGDSRLVGIYHWVDKLMKVHLADAGRRLVLGFVINQPAKPWVQSITAQDDIPLNKPYAIPAFSEPHGLGYYRIKPENYQALCAIYGINDPETPPLETLRVVATVSGVVLGDVSMLRIPDGYVAASGQVTMALADTQYNLVCSVAGEDVKPGVPPTPTAPVAMTVVVPDASAATTVGNVTITPPTRTTALVSTVPLANIAGKTGPIPLTVMSSAPLMSVTVDITCNRPALTGKDKDPMMTAWQIRTFYRLLAAWQAAMRRYQDEFDKRRKLASAERTAEIQRDVLAQACLNLMATPANSAQALESQFSWADMSWYYDTQPFVKTTTQPQKMAAASTAPVTERLFLRFLKASCAHVLLPVNRGCETGLLFEWQFPARWIGDPSSTPVTESTLTLLEEVLGADSLPPEQQPKPRHWTVRLPTSMLYLQQGTELAGLVMPN
;
A
#
# COMPACT_ATOMS: atom_id res chain seq x y z
N MET A 1 40.53 -40.50 -10.98
CA MET A 1 40.42 -39.16 -10.38
C MET A 1 41.12 -38.17 -11.32
N SER A 2 40.39 -37.50 -12.19
CA SER A 2 40.92 -36.50 -13.13
C SER A 2 40.79 -35.08 -12.57
N ALA A 3 41.65 -34.21 -13.09
CA ALA A 3 41.93 -32.84 -12.68
C ALA A 3 40.69 -31.93 -12.55
N THR A 4 40.48 -31.34 -11.35
CA THR A 4 39.91 -29.99 -11.09
C THR A 4 39.69 -29.77 -9.58
N GLN A 5 40.76 -29.74 -8.79
CA GLN A 5 40.70 -29.17 -7.44
C GLN A 5 41.94 -28.32 -7.23
N VAL A 6 41.98 -27.16 -7.89
CA VAL A 6 42.90 -26.11 -7.48
C VAL A 6 42.31 -25.51 -6.21
N MET A 7 42.89 -25.81 -5.06
CA MET A 7 42.55 -25.13 -3.82
C MET A 7 42.81 -23.63 -4.02
N GLY A 8 41.81 -22.80 -3.72
CA GLY A 8 41.94 -21.34 -3.77
C GLY A 8 43.02 -20.82 -2.82
N VAL A 9 43.42 -19.55 -2.99
CA VAL A 9 44.43 -18.88 -2.16
C VAL A 9 44.08 -19.03 -0.68
N GLN A 10 44.99 -19.61 0.11
CA GLN A 10 44.75 -19.78 1.54
C GLN A 10 45.16 -18.51 2.30
N ARG A 11 44.25 -18.01 3.14
CA ARG A 11 44.51 -16.85 3.99
C ARG A 11 44.81 -17.27 5.42
N GLY A 12 45.96 -16.87 5.94
CA GLY A 12 46.38 -17.18 7.31
C GLY A 12 47.86 -17.47 7.46
N TYR A 13 48.30 -17.63 8.72
CA TYR A 13 49.71 -17.83 9.10
C TYR A 13 50.19 -19.27 8.95
N LYS A 14 49.31 -20.21 8.63
CA LYS A 14 49.65 -21.60 8.29
C LYS A 14 48.82 -22.03 7.10
N GLY A 15 49.42 -22.76 6.17
CA GLY A 15 48.73 -23.21 4.98
C GLY A 15 49.29 -24.50 4.41
N HIS A 16 48.45 -25.15 3.62
CA HIS A 16 48.72 -26.39 2.93
C HIS A 16 48.04 -26.37 1.56
N TRP A 17 48.83 -26.53 0.50
CA TRP A 17 48.37 -26.45 -0.88
C TRP A 17 48.88 -27.64 -1.70
N THR A 18 48.06 -28.12 -2.65
CA THR A 18 48.39 -29.28 -3.48
C THR A 18 48.00 -29.06 -4.94
N ILE A 19 48.81 -29.60 -5.87
CA ILE A 19 48.52 -29.60 -7.31
C ILE A 19 49.16 -30.81 -8.01
N THR A 20 48.57 -31.25 -9.11
CA THR A 20 49.20 -32.23 -10.01
C THR A 20 49.90 -31.49 -11.16
N ALA A 21 51.22 -31.62 -11.23
CA ALA A 21 52.10 -30.97 -12.19
C ALA A 21 52.41 -31.87 -13.41
N ARG A 22 53.27 -31.38 -14.31
CA ARG A 22 53.72 -32.11 -15.50
C ARG A 22 54.26 -33.50 -15.13
N ASN A 23 54.04 -34.48 -16.01
CA ASN A 23 54.41 -35.89 -15.81
C ASN A 23 53.70 -36.60 -14.65
N GLY A 24 52.62 -36.03 -14.11
CA GLY A 24 51.80 -36.66 -13.07
C GLY A 24 52.35 -36.53 -11.64
N VAL A 25 53.38 -35.70 -11.45
CA VAL A 25 53.96 -35.40 -10.13
C VAL A 25 52.91 -34.67 -9.27
N ARG A 26 52.62 -35.18 -8.07
CA ARG A 26 51.67 -34.55 -7.15
C ARG A 26 52.45 -33.74 -6.12
N LEU A 27 52.51 -32.43 -6.35
CA LEU A 27 53.21 -31.48 -5.48
C LEU A 27 52.32 -31.10 -4.30
N GLU A 28 52.91 -31.16 -3.11
CA GLU A 28 52.33 -30.71 -1.85
C GLU A 28 53.26 -29.66 -1.22
N ILE A 29 52.70 -28.53 -0.81
CA ILE A 29 53.43 -27.45 -0.16
C ILE A 29 52.76 -27.17 1.18
N ARG A 30 53.53 -27.18 2.26
CA ARG A 30 53.09 -26.77 3.59
C ARG A 30 53.95 -25.62 4.07
N TRP A 31 53.35 -24.63 4.71
CA TRP A 31 54.09 -23.48 5.21
C TRP A 31 53.52 -22.94 6.52
N THR A 32 54.40 -22.27 7.26
CA THR A 32 54.13 -21.54 8.49
C THR A 32 54.84 -20.19 8.43
N VAL A 33 54.08 -19.13 8.65
CA VAL A 33 54.56 -17.74 8.70
C VAL A 33 55.07 -17.45 10.10
N SER A 34 56.17 -16.71 10.20
CA SER A 34 56.72 -16.25 11.48
C SER A 34 55.77 -15.29 12.20
N GLU A 35 55.91 -15.18 13.52
CA GLU A 35 55.06 -14.33 14.37
C GLU A 35 55.11 -12.84 13.97
N ASP A 36 56.24 -12.39 13.41
CA ASP A 36 56.40 -11.02 12.91
C ASP A 36 55.77 -10.77 11.52
N GLY A 37 55.19 -11.81 10.90
CA GLY A 37 54.53 -11.74 9.58
C GLY A 37 55.48 -11.55 8.40
N LYS A 38 56.80 -11.48 8.62
CA LYS A 38 57.79 -11.06 7.60
C LYS A 38 58.58 -12.20 6.97
N SER A 39 58.47 -13.42 7.48
CA SER A 39 59.10 -14.61 6.92
C SER A 39 58.15 -15.80 6.90
N VAL A 40 58.43 -16.75 6.01
CA VAL A 40 57.68 -17.99 5.87
C VAL A 40 58.66 -19.14 5.73
N GLU A 41 58.41 -20.22 6.46
CA GLU A 41 59.16 -21.47 6.33
C GLU A 41 58.21 -22.62 6.09
N GLY A 42 58.69 -23.65 5.40
CA GLY A 42 57.83 -24.72 4.94
C GLY A 42 58.58 -25.82 4.24
N GLU A 43 57.81 -26.70 3.62
CA GLU A 43 58.33 -27.85 2.89
C GLU A 43 57.55 -28.06 1.59
N MET A 44 58.30 -28.38 0.53
CA MET A 44 57.78 -28.88 -0.75
C MET A 44 57.98 -30.39 -0.78
N ARG A 45 56.91 -31.13 -1.07
CA ARG A 45 56.90 -32.59 -1.09
C ARG A 45 56.35 -33.11 -2.41
N ASP A 46 56.99 -34.12 -2.96
CA ASP A 46 56.38 -34.96 -4.01
C ASP A 46 55.69 -36.15 -3.33
N ALA A 47 54.36 -36.18 -3.41
CA ALA A 47 53.56 -37.24 -2.79
C ALA A 47 53.80 -38.63 -3.41
N GLY A 48 54.42 -38.70 -4.60
CA GLY A 48 54.78 -39.96 -5.26
C GLY A 48 56.12 -40.56 -4.83
N THR A 49 57.13 -39.74 -4.53
CA THR A 49 58.50 -40.18 -4.21
C THR A 49 58.89 -40.01 -2.74
N GLN A 50 58.07 -39.33 -1.93
CA GLN A 50 58.36 -38.96 -0.53
C GLN A 50 59.60 -38.07 -0.36
N GLU A 51 60.11 -37.44 -1.43
CA GLU A 51 61.15 -36.42 -1.32
C GLU A 51 60.60 -35.15 -0.64
N HIS A 52 61.39 -34.57 0.27
CA HIS A 52 61.03 -33.40 1.06
C HIS A 52 62.12 -32.34 0.93
N HIS A 53 61.75 -31.15 0.47
CA HIS A 53 62.66 -30.02 0.34
C HIS A 53 62.18 -28.87 1.23
N PRO A 54 62.88 -28.57 2.33
CA PRO A 54 62.54 -27.44 3.18
C PRO A 54 62.87 -26.12 2.46
N PHE A 55 62.06 -25.09 2.69
CA PHE A 55 62.32 -23.74 2.22
C PHE A 55 62.10 -22.71 3.33
N LYS A 56 62.81 -21.58 3.20
CA LYS A 56 62.64 -20.43 4.07
C LYS A 56 62.81 -19.15 3.24
N LEU A 57 61.78 -18.31 3.24
CA LEU A 57 61.72 -17.05 2.50
C LEU A 57 61.38 -15.91 3.46
N GLY A 58 61.85 -14.70 3.20
CA GLY A 58 61.56 -13.57 4.08
C GLY A 58 62.01 -12.22 3.54
N LEU A 59 61.45 -11.14 4.10
CA LEU A 59 61.73 -9.76 3.68
C LEU A 59 63.03 -9.18 4.28
N VAL A 60 63.62 -9.82 5.30
CA VAL A 60 64.76 -9.28 6.08
C VAL A 60 66.02 -10.11 5.85
N TYR A 61 67.11 -9.47 5.45
CA TYR A 61 68.42 -10.10 5.22
C TYR A 61 68.87 -10.91 6.46
N PRO A 62 69.41 -12.14 6.30
CA PRO A 62 69.92 -12.78 5.07
C PRO A 62 68.90 -13.63 4.29
N MET A 63 67.59 -13.43 4.49
CA MET A 63 66.55 -14.24 3.83
C MET A 63 66.39 -13.89 2.34
N VAL A 64 66.02 -14.88 1.53
CA VAL A 64 65.78 -14.74 0.08
C VAL A 64 64.28 -14.59 -0.19
N LEU A 65 63.91 -13.83 -1.22
CA LEU A 65 62.52 -13.62 -1.63
C LEU A 65 62.02 -14.69 -2.62
N GLU A 66 62.92 -15.49 -3.17
CA GLU A 66 62.63 -16.51 -4.17
C GLU A 66 63.49 -17.74 -3.93
N ILE A 67 62.92 -18.92 -4.14
CA ILE A 67 63.65 -20.19 -4.13
C ILE A 67 63.13 -21.07 -5.25
N THR A 68 64.06 -21.68 -5.99
CA THR A 68 63.76 -22.62 -7.05
C THR A 68 64.32 -23.99 -6.68
N GLN A 69 63.46 -24.99 -6.71
CA GLN A 69 63.80 -26.35 -6.32
C GLN A 69 63.36 -27.34 -7.39
N GLN A 70 64.25 -28.26 -7.74
CA GLN A 70 63.94 -29.36 -8.64
C GLN A 70 63.31 -30.50 -7.83
N LEU A 71 62.07 -30.90 -8.18
CA LEU A 71 61.38 -32.08 -7.64
C LEU A 71 61.13 -33.07 -8.77
N GLY A 72 61.84 -34.20 -8.75
CA GLY A 72 61.80 -35.18 -9.83
C GLY A 72 62.18 -34.57 -11.20
N SER A 73 61.21 -34.49 -12.12
CA SER A 73 61.39 -33.95 -13.47
C SER A 73 60.83 -32.53 -13.69
N ILE A 74 60.37 -31.89 -12.61
CA ILE A 74 59.80 -30.53 -12.64
C ILE A 74 60.61 -29.57 -11.78
N GLU A 75 60.60 -28.30 -12.15
CA GLU A 75 61.17 -27.20 -11.40
C GLU A 75 60.04 -26.39 -10.77
N VAL A 76 60.11 -26.21 -9.44
CA VAL A 76 59.12 -25.49 -8.63
C VAL A 76 59.78 -24.22 -8.12
N THR A 77 59.19 -23.06 -8.41
CA THR A 77 59.68 -21.78 -7.88
C THR A 77 58.66 -21.19 -6.92
N LEU A 78 59.11 -20.83 -5.72
CA LEU A 78 58.33 -20.11 -4.73
C LEU A 78 58.87 -18.70 -4.58
N THR A 79 57.97 -17.73 -4.66
CA THR A 79 58.28 -16.31 -4.62
C THR A 79 57.44 -15.63 -3.54
N LEU A 80 58.07 -14.80 -2.74
CA LEU A 80 57.44 -13.98 -1.72
C LEU A 80 57.21 -12.58 -2.29
N THR A 81 55.96 -12.26 -2.63
CA THR A 81 55.60 -10.96 -3.22
C THR A 81 54.93 -10.07 -2.18
N PRO A 82 55.54 -8.94 -1.77
CA PRO A 82 54.88 -7.98 -0.89
C PRO A 82 53.88 -7.11 -1.67
N ASP A 83 52.69 -6.94 -1.10
CA ASP A 83 51.68 -5.94 -1.48
C ASP A 83 51.49 -4.98 -0.29
N SER A 84 51.00 -3.78 -0.55
CA SER A 84 50.88 -2.62 0.35
C SER A 84 50.41 -2.90 1.79
N ARG A 85 49.67 -3.99 2.06
CA ARG A 85 49.30 -4.46 3.41
C ARG A 85 49.43 -5.98 3.63
N HIS A 86 49.82 -6.74 2.61
CA HIS A 86 49.79 -8.20 2.62
C HIS A 86 51.08 -8.79 2.03
N LEU A 87 51.42 -10.01 2.43
CA LEU A 87 52.49 -10.81 1.86
C LEU A 87 51.84 -12.02 1.21
N SER A 88 52.19 -12.25 -0.06
CA SER A 88 51.69 -13.39 -0.84
C SER A 88 52.82 -14.36 -1.16
N LEU A 89 52.61 -15.64 -0.88
CA LEU A 89 53.45 -16.74 -1.35
C LEU A 89 52.92 -17.19 -2.71
N VAL A 90 53.66 -16.88 -3.77
CA VAL A 90 53.35 -17.22 -5.16
C VAL A 90 54.11 -18.46 -5.57
N CYS A 91 53.39 -19.42 -6.16
CA CYS A 91 53.96 -20.66 -6.65
C CYS A 91 53.94 -20.69 -8.18
N ASN A 92 55.10 -20.99 -8.77
CA ASN A 92 55.28 -21.17 -10.20
C ASN A 92 55.71 -22.61 -10.51
N VAL A 93 54.86 -23.35 -11.24
CA VAL A 93 55.04 -24.78 -11.54
C VAL A 93 54.56 -25.13 -12.95
N PRO A 94 55.32 -25.91 -13.75
CA PRO A 94 54.86 -26.41 -15.04
C PRO A 94 53.77 -27.48 -14.89
N LEU A 95 52.58 -27.22 -15.45
CA LEU A 95 51.48 -28.19 -15.54
C LEU A 95 51.56 -29.06 -16.80
N SER A 96 52.04 -28.50 -17.91
CA SER A 96 52.32 -29.22 -19.18
C SER A 96 53.39 -28.48 -19.99
N ILE A 97 53.74 -28.97 -21.19
CA ILE A 97 54.80 -28.38 -22.05
C ILE A 97 54.59 -26.88 -22.30
N ASN A 98 53.33 -26.43 -22.41
CA ASN A 98 52.99 -25.03 -22.72
C ASN A 98 52.09 -24.38 -21.65
N LYS A 99 52.00 -24.95 -20.44
CA LYS A 99 51.10 -24.44 -19.39
C LYS A 99 51.81 -24.44 -18.04
N PHE A 100 51.81 -23.28 -17.40
CA PHE A 100 52.35 -23.07 -16.05
C PHE A 100 51.22 -22.63 -15.11
N PHE A 101 51.29 -23.07 -13.86
CA PHE A 101 50.58 -22.47 -12.75
C PHE A 101 51.47 -21.36 -12.21
N ASN A 102 50.99 -20.11 -12.19
CA ASN A 102 51.67 -18.97 -11.59
C ASN A 102 50.62 -18.10 -10.89
N ALA A 103 50.41 -18.34 -9.61
CA ALA A 103 49.40 -17.66 -8.81
C ALA A 103 49.75 -17.73 -7.30
N PRO A 104 49.23 -16.82 -6.47
CA PRO A 104 49.36 -16.90 -5.02
C PRO A 104 48.71 -18.18 -4.49
N ILE A 105 49.42 -18.90 -3.63
CA ILE A 105 48.92 -20.08 -2.91
C ILE A 105 48.63 -19.76 -1.43
N GLY A 106 49.28 -18.74 -0.88
CA GLY A 106 49.05 -18.24 0.48
C GLY A 106 49.14 -16.72 0.55
N GLU A 107 48.33 -16.09 1.41
CA GLU A 107 48.30 -14.65 1.64
C GLU A 107 48.09 -14.33 3.14
N TRP A 108 48.88 -13.42 3.71
CA TRP A 108 48.76 -12.99 5.11
C TRP A 108 49.07 -11.50 5.30
N SER A 109 48.65 -10.89 6.41
CA SER A 109 48.94 -9.49 6.72
C SER A 109 50.33 -9.32 7.33
N LEU A 110 51.05 -8.26 6.92
CA LEU A 110 52.37 -7.89 7.46
C LEU A 110 52.33 -7.42 8.93
N THR A 111 51.17 -6.93 9.36
CA THR A 111 50.88 -6.67 10.76
C THR A 111 50.25 -7.93 11.34
N PRO A 112 50.82 -8.55 12.40
CA PRO A 112 50.09 -9.53 13.16
C PRO A 112 48.79 -8.86 13.60
N LYS A 113 47.67 -9.46 13.18
CA LYS A 113 46.37 -9.11 13.71
C LYS A 113 46.52 -9.28 15.23
N PRO A 114 46.26 -8.25 16.07
CA PRO A 114 46.19 -8.50 17.51
C PRO A 114 45.25 -9.69 17.71
N ALA A 115 45.54 -10.54 18.69
CA ALA A 115 44.79 -11.74 19.01
C ALA A 115 43.32 -11.47 19.44
N ASP A 116 42.80 -10.29 19.14
CA ASP A 116 41.45 -9.81 19.34
C ASP A 116 40.79 -9.56 17.97
N GLU A 117 40.62 -10.61 17.18
CA GLU A 117 39.25 -10.81 16.70
C GLU A 117 38.57 -11.55 17.84
N PRO A 118 37.62 -10.93 18.56
CA PRO A 118 36.93 -11.63 19.61
C PRO A 118 36.29 -12.86 18.97
N GLY A 119 36.77 -14.04 19.37
CA GLY A 119 35.90 -15.21 19.37
C GLY A 119 34.61 -14.80 20.06
N ASP A 120 33.49 -15.34 19.57
CA ASP A 120 32.07 -15.03 19.86
C ASP A 120 31.67 -14.95 21.36
N ASN A 121 32.63 -14.97 22.30
CA ASN A 121 32.47 -15.08 23.74
C ASN A 121 33.18 -13.98 24.59
N THR A 122 33.64 -12.86 24.02
CA THR A 122 34.26 -11.78 24.82
C THR A 122 33.78 -10.36 24.48
N VAL A 123 32.50 -10.23 24.15
CA VAL A 123 31.79 -8.98 24.47
C VAL A 123 31.43 -9.09 25.96
N PRO A 124 31.63 -8.06 26.80
CA PRO A 124 30.95 -8.00 28.09
C PRO A 124 29.45 -7.88 27.80
N SER A 125 28.83 -9.05 27.59
CA SER A 125 27.40 -9.25 27.49
C SER A 125 26.83 -8.89 28.84
N ILE A 126 26.01 -7.85 28.88
CA ILE A 126 24.99 -7.77 29.91
C ILE A 126 23.97 -8.81 29.49
N ASP A 127 24.08 -10.01 30.06
CA ASP A 127 23.18 -11.13 29.76
C ASP A 127 21.76 -10.75 30.21
N GLU A 128 20.90 -10.41 29.24
CA GLU A 128 19.47 -10.67 29.34
C GLU A 128 19.09 -11.67 28.24
N PRO A 129 18.30 -12.72 28.56
CA PRO A 129 17.79 -13.63 27.57
C PRO A 129 16.58 -12.98 26.88
N HIS A 130 16.83 -12.04 25.96
CA HIS A 130 15.76 -11.62 25.07
C HIS A 130 15.58 -12.67 23.99
N GLU A 131 14.39 -13.30 23.99
CA GLU A 131 13.96 -14.20 22.92
C GLU A 131 14.20 -13.55 21.55
N ALA A 132 14.68 -14.35 20.59
CA ALA A 132 14.83 -13.88 19.22
C ALA A 132 13.50 -13.32 18.70
N MET A 133 13.51 -12.09 18.23
CA MET A 133 12.32 -11.39 17.75
C MET A 133 12.24 -11.49 16.23
N ASP A 134 11.05 -11.78 15.72
CA ASP A 134 10.79 -11.81 14.28
C ASP A 134 10.60 -10.37 13.75
N LEU A 135 11.28 -10.03 12.67
CA LEU A 135 11.01 -8.87 11.82
C LEU A 135 9.94 -9.23 10.77
N ALA A 136 9.60 -8.26 9.91
CA ALA A 136 8.62 -8.43 8.84
C ALA A 136 8.87 -9.69 7.98
N PRO A 137 7.80 -10.44 7.63
CA PRO A 137 7.91 -11.64 6.81
C PRO A 137 8.22 -11.29 5.35
N PHE A 138 9.05 -12.13 4.73
CA PHE A 138 9.40 -12.09 3.32
C PHE A 138 8.83 -13.33 2.65
N ILE A 139 8.04 -13.14 1.59
CA ILE A 139 7.48 -14.25 0.81
C ILE A 139 8.33 -14.42 -0.45
N TRP A 140 8.87 -15.61 -0.64
CA TRP A 140 9.67 -15.98 -1.80
C TRP A 140 8.89 -16.92 -2.71
N LEU A 141 8.69 -16.58 -3.98
CA LEU A 141 8.15 -17.51 -4.98
C LEU A 141 9.30 -18.16 -5.79
N HIS A 142 9.41 -19.49 -5.78
CA HIS A 142 10.44 -20.23 -6.52
C HIS A 142 9.78 -21.28 -7.43
N PRO A 143 10.42 -21.65 -8.56
CA PRO A 143 9.90 -22.71 -9.44
C PRO A 143 10.18 -24.11 -8.86
N LEU A 144 9.37 -25.08 -9.30
CA LEU A 144 9.48 -26.51 -8.97
C LEU A 144 10.89 -27.08 -9.21
N THR A 145 11.37 -27.88 -8.25
CA THR A 145 12.61 -28.64 -8.42
C THR A 145 12.37 -30.02 -9.06
N PRO A 146 13.34 -30.58 -9.81
CA PRO A 146 13.20 -31.91 -10.42
C PRO A 146 13.02 -33.08 -9.42
N ARG A 147 13.44 -32.92 -8.16
CA ARG A 147 13.19 -33.92 -7.11
C ARG A 147 11.72 -33.95 -6.71
N GLU A 148 11.09 -32.79 -6.60
CA GLU A 148 9.66 -32.66 -6.27
C GLU A 148 8.79 -33.34 -7.35
N THR A 149 9.18 -33.27 -8.63
CA THR A 149 8.43 -33.99 -9.68
C THR A 149 8.42 -35.51 -9.52
N LEU A 150 9.40 -36.13 -8.84
CA LEU A 150 9.40 -37.57 -8.55
C LEU A 150 8.55 -37.93 -7.33
N ASP A 151 8.54 -37.07 -6.31
CA ASP A 151 7.76 -37.26 -5.07
C ASP A 151 6.24 -37.17 -5.30
N THR A 152 5.80 -36.49 -6.36
CA THR A 152 4.38 -36.47 -6.78
C THR A 152 3.75 -37.86 -6.93
N ARG A 153 4.53 -38.85 -7.39
CA ARG A 153 4.04 -40.22 -7.59
C ARG A 153 3.84 -40.98 -6.28
N LEU A 154 4.51 -40.54 -5.21
CA LEU A 154 4.35 -41.11 -3.87
C LEU A 154 3.17 -40.46 -3.15
N ARG A 155 2.98 -39.14 -3.28
CA ARG A 155 1.98 -38.37 -2.52
C ARG A 155 0.56 -38.42 -3.08
N PHE A 156 0.38 -38.74 -4.35
CA PHE A 156 -0.93 -38.68 -4.99
C PHE A 156 -1.30 -39.97 -5.72
N VAL A 157 -2.53 -40.42 -5.52
CA VAL A 157 -3.12 -41.56 -6.25
C VAL A 157 -3.85 -41.01 -7.48
N ARG A 158 -3.40 -41.37 -8.69
CA ARG A 158 -4.00 -40.90 -9.93
C ARG A 158 -4.89 -41.96 -10.57
N LEU A 159 -5.85 -41.50 -11.36
CA LEU A 159 -6.72 -42.34 -12.17
C LEU A 159 -6.18 -42.38 -13.61
N ASP A 160 -5.62 -43.52 -14.02
CA ASP A 160 -4.92 -43.64 -15.31
C ASP A 160 -5.83 -43.48 -16.53
N ASN A 161 -7.07 -43.98 -16.48
CA ASN A 161 -8.02 -43.92 -17.59
C ASN A 161 -9.42 -43.47 -17.13
N PRO A 162 -9.65 -42.16 -16.93
CA PRO A 162 -10.93 -41.68 -16.43
C PRO A 162 -12.10 -41.92 -17.41
N GLN A 163 -11.81 -42.02 -18.72
CA GLN A 163 -12.83 -42.24 -19.76
C GLN A 163 -13.47 -43.63 -19.70
N SER A 164 -12.89 -44.58 -18.96
CA SER A 164 -13.51 -45.90 -18.76
C SER A 164 -14.65 -45.89 -17.74
N LEU A 165 -14.83 -44.79 -16.99
CA LEU A 165 -15.84 -44.67 -15.94
C LEU A 165 -17.13 -44.00 -16.46
N PRO A 166 -18.30 -44.68 -16.45
CA PRO A 166 -19.55 -44.12 -16.97
C PRO A 166 -19.99 -42.82 -16.31
N LEU A 167 -19.83 -42.71 -14.99
CA LEU A 167 -20.17 -41.47 -14.27
C LEU A 167 -19.27 -40.32 -14.70
N TYR A 168 -17.96 -40.56 -14.86
CA TYR A 168 -17.01 -39.54 -15.29
C TYR A 168 -17.39 -38.98 -16.68
N VAL A 169 -17.69 -39.87 -17.65
CA VAL A 169 -18.10 -39.45 -19.00
C VAL A 169 -19.32 -38.52 -18.92
N THR A 170 -20.32 -38.90 -18.12
CA THR A 170 -21.52 -38.07 -17.88
C THR A 170 -21.16 -36.70 -17.28
N LEU A 171 -20.33 -36.67 -16.24
CA LEU A 171 -19.92 -35.43 -15.58
C LEU A 171 -19.09 -34.52 -16.50
N SER A 172 -18.24 -35.10 -17.35
CA SER A 172 -17.39 -34.35 -18.30
C SER A 172 -18.18 -33.65 -19.40
N GLN A 173 -19.40 -34.12 -19.71
CA GLN A 173 -20.30 -33.51 -20.69
C GLN A 173 -21.09 -32.33 -20.10
N CYS A 174 -21.20 -32.22 -18.78
CA CYS A 174 -21.85 -31.10 -18.12
C CYS A 174 -21.00 -29.82 -18.22
N SER A 175 -21.40 -28.90 -19.10
CA SER A 175 -20.74 -27.61 -19.34
C SER A 175 -21.74 -26.44 -19.32
N GLY A 176 -21.26 -25.21 -19.10
CA GLY A 176 -22.10 -24.00 -19.03
C GLY A 176 -22.41 -23.52 -17.60
N ALA A 177 -23.27 -22.51 -17.46
CA ALA A 177 -23.58 -21.85 -16.19
C ALA A 177 -24.27 -22.80 -15.16
N ASP A 178 -25.08 -23.75 -15.64
CA ASP A 178 -25.79 -24.73 -14.79
C ASP A 178 -25.00 -26.04 -14.59
N ALA A 179 -23.74 -26.10 -15.04
CA ALA A 179 -22.93 -27.32 -15.00
C ALA A 179 -22.78 -27.89 -13.58
N ALA A 180 -22.63 -27.03 -12.57
CA ALA A 180 -22.50 -27.46 -11.17
C ALA A 180 -23.75 -28.22 -10.69
N ALA A 181 -24.95 -27.68 -10.94
CA ALA A 181 -26.21 -28.31 -10.56
C ALA A 181 -26.46 -29.62 -11.34
N ALA A 182 -26.13 -29.63 -12.64
CA ALA A 182 -26.22 -30.81 -13.48
C ALA A 182 -25.30 -31.95 -12.99
N LYS A 183 -24.05 -31.63 -12.60
CA LYS A 183 -23.10 -32.60 -12.03
C LYS A 183 -23.61 -33.20 -10.72
N GLN A 184 -24.18 -32.37 -9.83
CA GLN A 184 -24.80 -32.86 -8.60
C GLN A 184 -26.02 -33.75 -8.86
N ALA A 185 -26.85 -33.40 -9.85
CA ALA A 185 -28.01 -34.22 -10.22
C ALA A 185 -27.58 -35.60 -10.76
N ALA A 186 -26.56 -35.63 -11.64
CA ALA A 186 -25.98 -36.87 -12.16
C ALA A 186 -25.37 -37.75 -11.05
N ALA A 187 -24.71 -37.13 -10.06
CA ALA A 187 -24.19 -37.85 -8.90
C ALA A 187 -25.30 -38.48 -8.04
N LYS A 188 -26.45 -37.80 -7.86
CA LYS A 188 -27.59 -38.34 -7.09
C LYS A 188 -28.31 -39.50 -7.78
N THR A 189 -28.31 -39.55 -9.10
CA THR A 189 -28.99 -40.60 -9.88
C THR A 189 -28.10 -41.81 -10.17
N PHE A 190 -26.81 -41.75 -9.80
CA PHE A 190 -25.86 -42.82 -10.04
C PHE A 190 -26.18 -44.07 -9.19
N THR A 191 -26.32 -45.22 -9.84
CA THR A 191 -26.72 -46.48 -9.21
C THR A 191 -25.55 -47.38 -8.79
N GLY A 192 -24.32 -47.12 -9.26
CA GLY A 192 -23.12 -47.90 -8.96
C GLY A 192 -22.37 -47.46 -7.69
N PHE A 193 -23.06 -46.78 -6.76
CA PHE A 193 -22.47 -46.23 -5.54
C PHE A 193 -22.23 -47.32 -4.50
N VAL A 194 -21.02 -47.38 -3.95
CA VAL A 194 -20.65 -48.27 -2.84
C VAL A 194 -21.16 -47.68 -1.53
N SER A 195 -22.26 -48.24 -1.02
CA SER A 195 -22.86 -47.80 0.25
C SER A 195 -22.24 -48.44 1.50
N ASP A 196 -21.53 -49.56 1.34
CA ASP A 196 -20.79 -50.24 2.40
C ASP A 196 -19.60 -50.98 1.78
N ILE A 197 -18.42 -50.88 2.40
CA ILE A 197 -17.19 -51.54 1.92
C ILE A 197 -17.26 -53.06 1.97
N THR A 198 -18.15 -53.63 2.80
CA THR A 198 -18.39 -55.08 2.89
C THR A 198 -18.96 -55.68 1.60
N THR A 199 -19.48 -54.84 0.70
CA THR A 199 -19.97 -55.25 -0.62
C THR A 199 -18.87 -55.55 -1.63
N LEU A 200 -17.63 -55.15 -1.33
CA LEU A 200 -16.46 -55.41 -2.16
C LEU A 200 -15.87 -56.80 -1.86
N PRO A 201 -15.28 -57.50 -2.84
CA PRO A 201 -14.68 -58.82 -2.63
C PRO A 201 -13.44 -58.75 -1.73
N ALA A 202 -13.16 -59.82 -0.98
CA ALA A 202 -11.91 -59.96 -0.24
C ALA A 202 -10.75 -60.25 -1.22
N PRO A 203 -9.54 -59.69 -1.00
CA PRO A 203 -9.08 -58.97 0.19
C PRO A 203 -9.36 -57.44 0.17
N ILE A 204 -10.03 -56.91 -0.85
CA ILE A 204 -10.19 -55.45 -1.09
C ILE A 204 -10.99 -54.76 0.03
N CYS A 205 -12.04 -55.43 0.53
CA CYS A 205 -12.83 -54.90 1.65
C CYS A 205 -12.02 -54.73 2.95
N ASP A 206 -10.92 -55.48 3.13
CA ASP A 206 -10.03 -55.40 4.28
C ASP A 206 -8.90 -54.38 4.13
N PHE A 207 -8.78 -53.70 2.98
CA PHE A 207 -7.71 -52.74 2.72
C PHE A 207 -7.60 -51.62 3.76
N PRO A 208 -8.69 -51.02 4.29
CA PRO A 208 -8.57 -50.03 5.36
C PRO A 208 -7.88 -50.58 6.62
N VAL A 209 -8.15 -51.85 6.97
CA VAL A 209 -7.49 -52.53 8.10
C VAL A 209 -6.03 -52.82 7.74
N LEU A 210 -5.77 -53.35 6.54
CA LEU A 210 -4.41 -53.62 6.06
C LEU A 210 -3.55 -52.35 6.02
N ARG A 211 -4.11 -51.19 5.68
CA ARG A 211 -3.39 -49.90 5.73
C ARG A 211 -2.83 -49.63 7.12
N THR A 212 -3.64 -49.80 8.16
CA THR A 212 -3.20 -49.59 9.56
C THR A 212 -2.15 -50.62 9.98
N GLN A 213 -2.26 -51.87 9.50
CA GLN A 213 -1.26 -52.91 9.71
C GLN A 213 0.05 -52.58 8.99
N PHE A 214 0.02 -52.10 7.75
CA PHE A 214 1.22 -51.68 7.02
C PHE A 214 1.93 -50.52 7.71
N LEU A 215 1.19 -49.52 8.18
CA LEU A 215 1.75 -48.39 8.93
C LEU A 215 2.41 -48.81 10.25
N THR A 216 1.93 -49.88 10.89
CA THR A 216 2.47 -50.38 12.17
C THR A 216 3.59 -51.41 12.01
N THR A 217 3.55 -52.21 10.94
CA THR A 217 4.47 -53.35 10.75
C THR A 217 5.65 -53.07 9.81
N LEU A 218 5.62 -51.97 9.03
CA LEU A 218 6.71 -51.54 8.15
C LEU A 218 7.60 -50.37 8.65
N PRO A 219 7.69 -50.00 9.95
CA PRO A 219 8.62 -48.95 10.39
C PRO A 219 10.07 -49.48 10.42
N GLY A 220 11.01 -48.73 9.85
CA GLY A 220 12.46 -49.02 9.87
C GLY A 220 13.09 -49.31 8.49
N PRO A 221 14.42 -49.32 8.35
CA PRO A 221 15.07 -49.60 7.07
C PRO A 221 14.85 -51.07 6.66
N GLN A 222 14.24 -51.30 5.50
CA GLN A 222 13.98 -52.64 4.94
C GLN A 222 14.25 -52.64 3.44
N THR A 223 14.70 -53.77 2.90
CA THR A 223 14.88 -53.94 1.46
C THR A 223 13.54 -54.10 0.75
N LEU A 224 13.47 -53.72 -0.52
CA LEU A 224 12.23 -53.84 -1.30
C LEU A 224 11.68 -55.28 -1.34
N THR A 225 12.57 -56.27 -1.40
CA THR A 225 12.20 -57.70 -1.36
C THR A 225 11.52 -58.13 -0.07
N ALA A 226 11.97 -57.62 1.09
CA ALA A 226 11.39 -57.93 2.38
C ALA A 226 9.98 -57.32 2.51
N ILE A 227 9.83 -56.07 2.03
CA ILE A 227 8.56 -55.35 2.03
C ILE A 227 7.53 -56.09 1.14
N THR A 228 7.93 -56.50 -0.06
CA THR A 228 7.06 -57.23 -0.98
C THR A 228 6.63 -58.57 -0.39
N LEU A 229 7.54 -59.32 0.23
CA LEU A 229 7.21 -60.60 0.88
C LEU A 229 6.25 -60.42 2.05
N GLN A 230 6.45 -59.38 2.87
CA GLN A 230 5.56 -59.05 3.97
C GLN A 230 4.16 -58.64 3.48
N ALA A 231 4.09 -57.84 2.41
CA ALA A 231 2.82 -57.49 1.77
C ALA A 231 2.08 -58.74 1.25
N GLN A 232 2.79 -59.66 0.60
CA GLN A 232 2.22 -60.92 0.13
C GLN A 232 1.71 -61.80 1.28
N THR A 233 2.44 -61.88 2.40
CA THR A 233 1.98 -62.63 3.58
C THR A 233 0.72 -62.06 4.22
N LEU A 234 0.56 -60.74 4.21
CA LEU A 234 -0.63 -60.07 4.76
C LEU A 234 -1.83 -60.14 3.80
N LEU A 235 -1.59 -60.10 2.49
CA LEU A 235 -2.64 -60.25 1.46
C LEU A 235 -3.11 -61.69 1.30
N GLY A 236 -2.24 -62.68 1.58
CA GLY A 236 -2.52 -64.10 1.33
C GLY A 236 -2.34 -64.54 -0.12
N GLU A 237 -1.99 -63.61 -1.02
CA GLU A 237 -1.70 -63.85 -2.44
C GLU A 237 -0.59 -62.93 -2.96
N SER A 238 -0.12 -63.17 -4.19
CA SER A 238 0.90 -62.32 -4.81
C SER A 238 0.30 -60.97 -5.27
N VAL A 239 1.06 -59.89 -5.10
CA VAL A 239 0.67 -58.52 -5.53
C VAL A 239 0.30 -58.46 -7.01
N ASP A 240 1.05 -59.15 -7.88
CA ASP A 240 0.79 -59.17 -9.33
C ASP A 240 -0.54 -59.87 -9.68
N SER A 241 -0.89 -60.95 -8.97
CA SER A 241 -2.17 -61.66 -9.14
C SER A 241 -3.35 -60.77 -8.78
N LEU A 242 -3.28 -60.11 -7.61
CA LEU A 242 -4.33 -59.23 -7.12
C LEU A 242 -4.56 -58.03 -8.04
N LEU A 243 -3.49 -57.30 -8.39
CA LEU A 243 -3.60 -56.09 -9.24
C LEU A 243 -3.98 -56.43 -10.69
N GLY A 244 -3.65 -57.63 -11.17
CA GLY A 244 -4.07 -58.12 -12.49
C GLY A 244 -5.48 -58.70 -12.52
N SER A 245 -6.14 -58.88 -11.36
CA SER A 245 -7.46 -59.50 -11.28
C SER A 245 -8.58 -58.58 -11.81
N THR A 246 -9.62 -59.19 -12.37
CA THR A 246 -10.83 -58.44 -12.77
C THR A 246 -11.59 -57.86 -11.58
N GLU A 247 -11.46 -58.48 -10.41
CA GLU A 247 -12.06 -58.05 -9.15
C GLU A 247 -11.47 -56.72 -8.67
N TRP A 248 -10.15 -56.56 -8.75
CA TRP A 248 -9.49 -55.29 -8.46
C TRP A 248 -9.93 -54.18 -9.42
N VAL A 249 -9.89 -54.44 -10.73
CA VAL A 249 -10.23 -53.43 -11.75
C VAL A 249 -11.68 -52.93 -11.58
N THR A 250 -12.62 -53.85 -11.34
CA THR A 250 -14.04 -53.50 -11.12
C THR A 250 -14.27 -52.78 -9.79
N SER A 251 -13.64 -53.24 -8.70
CA SER A 251 -13.74 -52.59 -7.39
C SER A 251 -13.12 -51.21 -7.38
N GLN A 252 -11.93 -51.03 -7.97
CA GLN A 252 -11.26 -49.75 -8.09
C GLN A 252 -12.13 -48.74 -8.86
N ALA A 253 -12.76 -49.17 -9.96
CA ALA A 253 -13.69 -48.35 -10.73
C ALA A 253 -14.96 -47.94 -9.94
N ALA A 254 -15.50 -48.85 -9.12
CA ALA A 254 -16.64 -48.54 -8.24
C ALA A 254 -16.26 -47.56 -7.12
N VAL A 255 -15.07 -47.72 -6.52
CA VAL A 255 -14.54 -46.84 -5.48
C VAL A 255 -14.33 -45.42 -6.02
N TRP A 256 -13.69 -45.26 -7.18
CA TRP A 256 -13.50 -43.94 -7.81
C TRP A 256 -14.81 -43.22 -8.09
N GLN A 257 -15.79 -43.92 -8.69
CA GLN A 257 -17.09 -43.33 -8.97
C GLN A 257 -17.85 -42.97 -7.69
N SER A 258 -17.70 -43.76 -6.63
CA SER A 258 -18.28 -43.45 -5.31
C SER A 258 -17.63 -42.22 -4.68
N LEU A 259 -16.31 -42.04 -4.82
CA LEU A 259 -15.63 -40.81 -4.38
C LEU A 259 -16.12 -39.58 -5.15
N PHE A 260 -16.41 -39.69 -6.46
CA PHE A 260 -17.01 -38.58 -7.22
C PHE A 260 -18.38 -38.19 -6.66
N VAL A 261 -19.22 -39.17 -6.32
CA VAL A 261 -20.53 -38.92 -5.70
C VAL A 261 -20.36 -38.24 -4.34
N LEU A 262 -19.45 -38.71 -3.48
CA LEU A 262 -19.21 -38.10 -2.17
C LEU A 262 -18.62 -36.69 -2.27
N ALA A 263 -17.76 -36.43 -3.25
CA ALA A 263 -17.22 -35.08 -3.48
C ALA A 263 -18.29 -34.07 -3.91
N LEU A 264 -19.31 -34.51 -4.67
CA LEU A 264 -20.37 -33.65 -5.18
C LEU A 264 -21.58 -33.52 -4.26
N THR A 265 -21.88 -34.57 -3.47
CA THR A 265 -23.16 -34.72 -2.76
C THR A 265 -23.02 -35.30 -1.35
N GLY A 266 -21.79 -35.43 -0.86
CA GLY A 266 -21.50 -36.05 0.43
C GLY A 266 -22.16 -35.33 1.59
N THR A 267 -22.60 -36.12 2.56
CA THR A 267 -23.17 -35.67 3.82
C THR A 267 -22.33 -36.19 4.99
N PRO A 268 -22.26 -35.48 6.13
CA PRO A 268 -21.30 -35.77 7.20
C PRO A 268 -21.50 -37.15 7.90
N ASP A 269 -22.70 -37.71 7.80
CA ASP A 269 -23.04 -39.09 8.22
C ASP A 269 -22.23 -40.17 7.47
N ARG A 270 -21.69 -39.85 6.29
CA ARG A 270 -20.90 -40.77 5.44
C ARG A 270 -19.38 -40.56 5.56
N SER A 271 -18.91 -39.81 6.55
CA SER A 271 -17.49 -39.51 6.79
C SER A 271 -16.61 -40.76 6.94
N ALA A 272 -17.08 -41.76 7.67
CA ALA A 272 -16.37 -43.02 7.87
C ALA A 272 -16.18 -43.78 6.55
N LEU A 273 -17.25 -43.88 5.75
CA LEU A 273 -17.23 -44.53 4.44
C LEU A 273 -16.30 -43.79 3.46
N ALA A 274 -16.33 -42.46 3.45
CA ALA A 274 -15.41 -41.67 2.63
C ALA A 274 -13.94 -41.98 2.96
N THR A 275 -13.62 -42.07 4.25
CA THR A 275 -12.26 -42.39 4.72
C THR A 275 -11.84 -43.81 4.31
N GLN A 276 -12.73 -44.79 4.45
CA GLN A 276 -12.48 -46.17 4.05
C GLN A 276 -12.26 -46.31 2.53
N LEU A 277 -13.06 -45.63 1.70
CA LEU A 277 -12.90 -45.64 0.25
C LEU A 277 -11.56 -45.03 -0.19
N VAL A 278 -11.13 -43.93 0.45
CA VAL A 278 -9.80 -43.35 0.21
C VAL A 278 -8.68 -44.33 0.61
N ASP A 279 -8.84 -45.03 1.73
CA ASP A 279 -7.85 -46.00 2.20
C ASP A 279 -7.72 -47.23 1.29
N ILE A 280 -8.81 -47.67 0.64
CA ILE A 280 -8.76 -48.70 -0.40
C ILE A 280 -7.87 -48.25 -1.56
N LEU A 281 -8.02 -47.00 -2.04
CA LEU A 281 -7.18 -46.47 -3.11
C LEU A 281 -5.71 -46.32 -2.69
N ARG A 282 -5.44 -45.91 -1.45
CA ARG A 282 -4.07 -45.79 -0.90
C ARG A 282 -3.34 -47.11 -0.87
N VAL A 283 -3.99 -48.17 -0.39
CA VAL A 283 -3.39 -49.51 -0.35
C VAL A 283 -3.16 -50.02 -1.77
N GLY A 284 -4.15 -49.89 -2.66
CA GLY A 284 -3.98 -50.24 -4.07
C GLY A 284 -2.80 -49.51 -4.73
N HIS A 285 -2.65 -48.21 -4.46
CA HIS A 285 -1.52 -47.40 -4.93
C HIS A 285 -0.18 -47.90 -4.40
N PHE A 286 -0.08 -48.13 -3.10
CA PHE A 286 1.13 -48.66 -2.47
C PHE A 286 1.55 -50.01 -3.07
N LEU A 287 0.59 -50.91 -3.29
CA LEU A 287 0.83 -52.19 -3.95
C LEU A 287 1.28 -52.01 -5.41
N GLY A 288 0.69 -51.07 -6.15
CA GLY A 288 1.13 -50.73 -7.50
C GLY A 288 2.56 -50.20 -7.56
N LEU A 289 2.96 -49.38 -6.58
CA LEU A 289 4.35 -48.91 -6.47
C LEU A 289 5.33 -50.06 -6.16
N LEU A 290 4.91 -51.06 -5.37
CA LEU A 290 5.69 -52.27 -5.13
C LEU A 290 5.85 -53.12 -6.40
N GLN A 291 4.77 -53.30 -7.18
CA GLN A 291 4.82 -53.99 -8.48
C GLN A 291 5.80 -53.33 -9.45
N GLN A 292 5.91 -51.99 -9.42
CA GLN A 292 6.85 -51.23 -10.24
C GLN A 292 8.30 -51.27 -9.75
N ASN A 293 8.59 -51.95 -8.63
CA ASN A 293 9.91 -52.05 -8.00
C ASN A 293 10.58 -50.68 -7.73
N LEU A 294 9.82 -49.72 -7.21
CA LEU A 294 10.30 -48.35 -7.02
C LEU A 294 11.29 -48.26 -5.83
N PRO A 295 12.58 -47.91 -6.05
CA PRO A 295 13.62 -48.02 -5.02
C PRO A 295 13.43 -47.03 -3.85
N ALA A 296 12.70 -45.93 -4.03
CA ALA A 296 12.42 -44.98 -2.96
C ALA A 296 11.65 -45.62 -1.78
N LEU A 297 10.89 -46.71 -2.01
CA LEU A 297 10.14 -47.42 -0.98
C LEU A 297 11.03 -48.11 0.07
N GLU A 298 12.34 -48.22 -0.11
CA GLU A 298 13.25 -48.71 0.93
C GLU A 298 13.37 -47.71 2.10
N ALA A 299 13.17 -46.41 1.83
CA ALA A 299 13.13 -45.38 2.85
C ALA A 299 11.81 -45.45 3.65
N PRO A 300 11.85 -45.47 4.99
CA PRO A 300 10.64 -45.59 5.81
C PRO A 300 9.68 -44.40 5.64
N GLN A 301 10.21 -43.20 5.40
CA GLN A 301 9.40 -42.01 5.13
C GLN A 301 8.61 -42.13 3.82
N ALA A 302 9.23 -42.65 2.75
CA ALA A 302 8.57 -42.81 1.46
C ALA A 302 7.39 -43.81 1.51
N ARG A 303 7.53 -44.90 2.28
CA ARG A 303 6.41 -45.85 2.50
C ARG A 303 5.25 -45.20 3.26
N ARG A 304 5.56 -44.42 4.29
CA ARG A 304 4.55 -43.68 5.04
C ARG A 304 3.83 -42.66 4.15
N ILE A 305 4.58 -41.96 3.30
CA ILE A 305 4.01 -41.02 2.32
C ILE A 305 3.06 -41.75 1.35
N ALA A 306 3.50 -42.87 0.76
CA ALA A 306 2.68 -43.66 -0.16
C ALA A 306 1.38 -44.19 0.48
N LEU A 307 1.45 -44.65 1.74
CA LEU A 307 0.28 -45.12 2.50
C LEU A 307 -0.64 -43.99 2.99
N CYS A 308 -0.21 -42.73 2.87
CA CYS A 308 -1.00 -41.54 3.17
C CYS A 308 -1.32 -40.72 1.91
N ALA A 309 -1.13 -41.28 0.71
CA ALA A 309 -1.34 -40.57 -0.54
C ALA A 309 -2.78 -40.06 -0.69
N ASN A 310 -2.96 -38.86 -1.25
CA ASN A 310 -4.29 -38.29 -1.47
C ASN A 310 -4.78 -38.58 -2.90
N PRO A 311 -6.05 -38.95 -3.09
CA PRO A 311 -6.58 -39.25 -4.42
C PRO A 311 -6.72 -37.97 -5.24
N ALA A 312 -6.26 -38.02 -6.49
CA ALA A 312 -6.37 -36.95 -7.47
C ALA A 312 -7.62 -37.16 -8.33
N LEU A 313 -8.64 -36.35 -8.10
CA LEU A 313 -9.85 -36.30 -8.89
C LEU A 313 -9.56 -35.60 -10.24
N PRO A 314 -10.05 -36.14 -11.36
CA PRO A 314 -9.98 -35.44 -12.63
C PRO A 314 -10.70 -34.08 -12.59
N ASP A 315 -10.11 -33.05 -13.22
CA ASP A 315 -10.65 -31.68 -13.19
C ASP A 315 -12.09 -31.58 -13.72
N ALA A 316 -12.49 -32.47 -14.64
CA ALA A 316 -13.84 -32.48 -15.19
C ALA A 316 -14.93 -32.82 -14.15
N VAL A 317 -14.58 -33.39 -13.00
CA VAL A 317 -15.52 -33.67 -11.89
C VAL A 317 -15.84 -32.41 -11.09
N THR A 318 -14.96 -31.41 -11.10
CA THR A 318 -15.12 -30.16 -10.32
C THR A 318 -16.37 -29.36 -10.74
N THR A 319 -16.98 -28.65 -9.80
CA THR A 319 -18.13 -27.76 -10.08
C THR A 319 -17.69 -26.34 -10.44
N SER A 320 -16.47 -25.97 -10.05
CA SER A 320 -15.92 -24.62 -10.22
C SER A 320 -14.44 -24.69 -10.59
N THR A 321 -13.98 -23.71 -11.38
CA THR A 321 -12.57 -23.61 -11.76
C THR A 321 -11.87 -22.61 -10.85
N LEU A 322 -10.64 -22.94 -10.41
CA LEU A 322 -9.87 -22.14 -9.44
C LEU A 322 -9.48 -20.74 -9.94
N ASN A 323 -9.50 -20.50 -11.26
CA ASN A 323 -9.16 -19.23 -11.90
C ASN A 323 -10.36 -18.52 -12.56
N ALA A 324 -11.60 -18.88 -12.19
CA ALA A 324 -12.75 -18.11 -12.66
C ALA A 324 -12.74 -16.73 -11.97
N PRO A 325 -12.73 -15.61 -12.71
CA PRO A 325 -13.00 -14.31 -12.09
C PRO A 325 -14.38 -14.39 -11.44
N ALA A 326 -14.48 -13.93 -10.19
CA ALA A 326 -15.74 -13.79 -9.47
C ALA A 326 -16.59 -12.65 -10.07
N ASN A 327 -17.01 -12.79 -11.33
CA ASN A 327 -18.15 -12.16 -12.00
C ASN A 327 -18.09 -12.42 -13.51
N PRO A 328 -19.04 -13.15 -14.12
CA PRO A 328 -19.26 -13.07 -15.55
C PRO A 328 -20.18 -11.88 -15.82
N ALA A 329 -19.60 -10.69 -16.03
CA ALA A 329 -20.29 -9.69 -16.85
C ALA A 329 -20.19 -10.15 -18.32
N PRO A 330 -21.26 -10.08 -19.13
CA PRO A 330 -21.26 -10.63 -20.47
C PRO A 330 -20.30 -9.86 -21.37
N ALA A 331 -19.23 -10.52 -21.82
CA ALA A 331 -18.30 -9.97 -22.79
C ALA A 331 -18.81 -10.26 -24.21
N SER A 332 -19.26 -9.21 -24.92
CA SER A 332 -19.41 -9.26 -26.37
C SER A 332 -18.07 -8.99 -27.04
N ALA A 333 -17.63 -9.92 -27.87
CA ALA A 333 -16.48 -9.75 -28.76
C ALA A 333 -16.83 -8.83 -29.94
N ALA A 334 -15.99 -7.81 -30.20
CA ALA A 334 -15.43 -7.51 -31.53
C ALA A 334 -14.64 -6.18 -31.55
N ASP A 335 -13.42 -6.31 -32.09
CA ASP A 335 -12.69 -5.42 -32.99
C ASP A 335 -11.84 -4.23 -32.52
N ASN A 336 -10.61 -4.27 -33.07
CA ASN A 336 -9.50 -3.34 -32.99
C ASN A 336 -9.82 -1.97 -33.60
N ALA A 337 -9.42 -0.87 -32.94
CA ALA A 337 -8.62 0.22 -33.52
C ALA A 337 -8.48 1.41 -32.53
N THR A 338 -7.22 1.82 -32.31
CA THR A 338 -6.75 3.18 -31.94
C THR A 338 -7.55 3.95 -30.89
N ALA A 339 -7.22 3.79 -29.61
CA ALA A 339 -7.84 4.55 -28.52
C ALA A 339 -6.91 5.63 -27.96
N ALA A 340 -7.29 6.89 -28.21
CA ALA A 340 -6.94 8.02 -27.36
C ALA A 340 -7.39 7.75 -25.91
N ALA A 341 -6.62 8.25 -24.95
CA ALA A 341 -6.82 8.08 -23.52
C ALA A 341 -8.23 8.52 -23.07
N THR A 342 -9.13 7.56 -22.88
CA THR A 342 -10.35 7.69 -22.08
C THR A 342 -10.09 7.25 -20.63
N PRO A 343 -10.85 7.77 -19.65
CA PRO A 343 -10.61 7.50 -18.24
C PRO A 343 -10.88 6.01 -17.94
N VAL A 344 -9.89 5.37 -17.32
CA VAL A 344 -9.92 3.97 -16.89
C VAL A 344 -11.04 3.78 -15.87
N THR A 345 -12.07 3.00 -16.24
CA THR A 345 -13.02 2.41 -15.29
C THR A 345 -12.21 1.64 -14.24
N PRO A 346 -12.43 1.82 -12.92
CA PRO A 346 -11.69 1.05 -11.93
C PRO A 346 -11.92 -0.44 -12.19
N ALA A 347 -10.83 -1.21 -12.26
CA ALA A 347 -10.89 -2.67 -12.38
C ALA A 347 -11.78 -3.22 -11.25
N ALA A 348 -12.46 -4.33 -11.47
CA ALA A 348 -13.17 -5.02 -10.39
C ALA A 348 -12.15 -5.60 -9.38
N ASP A 349 -12.58 -5.84 -8.15
CA ASP A 349 -11.77 -6.56 -7.17
C ASP A 349 -11.53 -7.99 -7.68
N THR A 350 -10.29 -8.48 -7.60
CA THR A 350 -9.92 -9.80 -8.10
C THR A 350 -9.00 -10.51 -7.13
N TRP A 351 -9.00 -11.84 -7.19
CA TRP A 351 -8.05 -12.68 -6.48
C TRP A 351 -7.62 -13.84 -7.37
N GLN A 352 -6.42 -14.35 -7.12
CA GLN A 352 -5.87 -15.51 -7.84
C GLN A 352 -4.89 -16.27 -6.95
N ILE A 353 -4.73 -17.57 -7.24
CA ILE A 353 -3.67 -18.36 -6.65
C ILE A 353 -2.37 -17.98 -7.35
N LEU A 354 -1.35 -17.55 -6.59
CA LEU A 354 -0.03 -17.24 -7.15
C LEU A 354 0.92 -18.44 -7.13
N GLY A 355 0.59 -19.45 -6.34
CA GLY A 355 1.36 -20.67 -6.23
C GLY A 355 2.15 -20.80 -4.92
N PRO A 356 3.06 -21.77 -4.86
CA PRO A 356 3.88 -22.05 -3.68
C PRO A 356 4.94 -20.97 -3.48
N GLY A 357 5.15 -20.59 -2.22
CA GLY A 357 6.22 -19.69 -1.82
C GLY A 357 6.86 -20.09 -0.50
N THR A 358 8.17 -19.89 -0.36
CA THR A 358 8.89 -20.02 0.89
C THR A 358 8.71 -18.76 1.72
N LEU A 359 8.04 -18.89 2.86
CA LEU A 359 7.97 -17.81 3.84
C LEU A 359 9.30 -17.78 4.60
N LYS A 360 10.00 -16.64 4.56
CA LYS A 360 11.21 -16.41 5.36
C LYS A 360 10.98 -15.25 6.30
N ARG A 361 11.52 -15.33 7.51
CA ARG A 361 11.44 -14.26 8.51
C ARG A 361 12.83 -13.83 8.90
N ALA A 362 13.11 -12.53 8.85
CA ALA A 362 14.36 -12.03 9.40
C ALA A 362 14.23 -12.04 10.93
N ARG A 363 15.10 -12.76 11.61
CA ARG A 363 15.13 -12.84 13.07
C ARG A 363 16.24 -11.99 13.61
N GLN A 364 15.92 -11.13 14.56
CA GLN A 364 16.88 -10.32 15.30
C GLN A 364 16.98 -10.80 16.74
N HIS A 365 18.18 -10.75 17.30
CA HIS A 365 18.38 -10.88 18.75
C HIS A 365 19.39 -9.85 19.22
N LEU A 366 19.17 -9.32 20.42
CA LEU A 366 20.10 -8.42 21.07
C LEU A 366 21.35 -9.21 21.48
N VAL A 367 22.51 -8.80 20.99
CA VAL A 367 23.80 -9.35 21.39
C VAL A 367 24.34 -8.60 22.62
N GLY A 368 24.04 -7.30 22.70
CA GLY A 368 24.46 -6.46 23.82
C GLY A 368 24.46 -4.98 23.46
N TYR A 369 25.12 -4.18 24.29
CA TYR A 369 25.25 -2.74 24.13
C TYR A 369 26.72 -2.35 23.93
N GLN A 370 26.96 -1.33 23.10
CA GLN A 370 28.30 -0.81 22.83
C GLN A 370 28.34 0.72 23.02
N PRO A 371 29.49 1.30 23.42
CA PRO A 371 29.68 2.74 23.44
C PRO A 371 29.40 3.37 22.06
N GLY A 372 28.45 4.30 22.05
CA GLY A 372 28.06 5.17 20.96
C GLY A 372 29.00 6.36 20.77
N GLU A 373 28.52 7.33 20.00
CA GLU A 373 29.21 8.61 19.82
C GLU A 373 29.44 9.32 21.15
N LEU A 374 30.55 10.05 21.22
CA LEU A 374 30.89 10.89 22.37
C LEU A 374 29.87 12.04 22.47
N ALA A 375 29.14 12.11 23.58
CA ALA A 375 28.21 13.18 23.84
C ALA A 375 28.94 14.40 24.40
N GLU A 376 29.77 14.19 25.43
CA GLU A 376 30.51 15.27 26.09
C GLU A 376 31.70 14.75 26.90
N VAL A 377 32.74 15.58 27.00
CA VAL A 377 33.82 15.41 27.98
C VAL A 377 33.79 16.58 28.93
N VAL A 378 33.61 16.30 30.22
CA VAL A 378 33.71 17.26 31.31
C VAL A 378 35.10 17.12 31.93
N ASN A 379 35.86 18.21 31.95
CA ASN A 379 37.18 18.27 32.58
C ASN A 379 37.18 19.37 33.63
N VAL A 380 37.54 19.02 34.87
CA VAL A 380 37.64 19.96 35.99
C VAL A 380 39.01 19.78 36.65
N MET A 381 39.81 20.84 36.72
CA MET A 381 41.12 20.81 37.35
C MET A 381 41.02 20.59 38.87
N PRO A 382 42.12 20.19 39.54
CA PRO A 382 42.16 20.14 40.99
C PRO A 382 41.74 21.49 41.61
N HIS A 383 40.83 21.45 42.57
CA HIS A 383 40.22 22.60 43.25
C HIS A 383 39.44 23.57 42.34
N GLU A 384 39.14 23.16 41.10
CA GLU A 384 38.29 23.93 40.20
C GLU A 384 36.81 23.58 40.44
N ARG A 385 35.97 24.60 40.28
CA ARG A 385 34.51 24.48 40.33
C ARG A 385 33.96 24.85 38.97
N GLN A 386 33.17 23.95 38.39
CA GLN A 386 32.48 24.22 37.13
C GLN A 386 30.99 24.40 37.41
N GLU A 387 30.51 25.62 37.17
CA GLU A 387 29.10 25.96 37.12
C GLU A 387 28.76 26.36 35.69
N ARG A 388 27.75 25.73 35.09
CA ARG A 388 27.25 26.13 33.77
C ARG A 388 25.97 26.93 33.91
N GLN A 389 26.05 28.20 33.55
CA GLN A 389 24.90 29.07 33.34
C GLN A 389 24.79 29.34 31.83
N GLU A 390 24.05 28.50 31.12
CA GLU A 390 23.69 28.83 29.74
C GLU A 390 22.50 29.80 29.75
N HIS A 391 22.73 31.02 29.29
CA HIS A 391 21.67 31.99 29.10
C HIS A 391 20.91 31.64 27.81
N LEU A 392 19.80 30.90 27.93
CA LEU A 392 18.91 30.65 26.79
C LEU A 392 18.27 31.97 26.35
N GLN A 393 18.80 32.58 25.28
CA GLN A 393 18.06 33.59 24.52
C GLN A 393 17.19 32.85 23.51
N THR A 394 16.05 32.33 23.97
CA THR A 394 15.11 31.60 23.11
C THR A 394 14.48 32.56 22.11
N ARG A 395 14.80 32.40 20.82
CA ARG A 395 13.96 32.80 19.70
C ARG A 395 12.72 31.89 19.72
N ARG A 396 11.73 32.29 20.52
CA ARG A 396 10.64 31.44 21.02
C ARG A 396 9.34 31.51 20.20
N GLU A 397 9.36 31.99 18.97
CA GLU A 397 8.11 32.29 18.26
C GLU A 397 7.79 31.34 17.09
N ASP A 398 8.77 30.63 16.52
CA ASP A 398 8.50 29.81 15.31
C ASP A 398 8.33 28.30 15.57
N TYR A 399 8.74 27.76 16.73
CA TYR A 399 8.69 26.31 17.00
C TYR A 399 7.65 25.88 18.07
N ASP A 400 7.30 26.74 19.03
CA ASP A 400 6.43 26.35 20.16
C ASP A 400 4.94 26.17 19.77
N SER A 401 4.47 26.70 18.63
CA SER A 401 3.06 26.53 18.22
C SER A 401 2.76 25.16 17.61
N GLU A 402 3.76 24.46 17.07
CA GLU A 402 3.59 23.10 16.54
C GLU A 402 3.76 22.02 17.64
N ASP A 403 4.47 22.33 18.73
CA ASP A 403 4.95 21.34 19.70
C ASP A 403 4.03 21.16 20.93
N ASN A 404 3.15 22.12 21.26
CA ASN A 404 2.22 21.99 22.39
C ASN A 404 1.05 20.99 22.15
N GLU A 405 0.75 20.64 20.89
CA GLU A 405 -0.20 19.56 20.58
C GLU A 405 0.41 18.16 20.83
N HIS A 406 1.74 18.02 20.81
CA HIS A 406 2.45 16.74 20.85
C HIS A 406 2.97 16.36 22.26
N ARG A 407 2.83 17.27 23.23
CA ARG A 407 3.32 17.06 24.62
C ARG A 407 2.49 16.03 25.41
N GLY A 408 1.28 15.69 24.94
CA GLY A 408 0.43 14.68 25.57
C GLY A 408 0.69 13.24 25.11
N GLU A 409 1.12 13.04 23.86
CA GLU A 409 1.33 11.70 23.25
C GLU A 409 2.72 11.11 23.57
N THR A 410 3.68 11.93 23.97
CA THR A 410 5.11 11.54 24.01
C THR A 410 5.62 11.01 25.35
N ASP A 411 4.92 11.21 26.46
CA ASP A 411 5.40 10.74 27.78
C ASP A 411 5.14 9.23 27.99
N ASP A 412 4.19 8.64 27.25
CA ASP A 412 3.90 7.19 27.25
C ASP A 412 4.89 6.37 26.37
N LEU A 413 5.68 7.01 25.52
CA LEU A 413 6.64 6.37 24.60
C LEU A 413 7.96 5.89 25.25
N ARG A 414 8.13 6.04 26.57
CA ARG A 414 9.38 5.68 27.26
C ARG A 414 9.68 4.17 27.32
N GLN A 415 8.83 3.31 26.77
CA GLN A 415 9.00 1.85 26.80
C GLN A 415 8.63 1.14 25.49
N THR A 416 8.88 1.73 24.32
CA THR A 416 8.74 0.96 23.07
C THR A 416 9.86 -0.07 22.98
N SER A 417 9.50 -1.35 22.90
CA SER A 417 10.47 -2.44 22.70
C SER A 417 11.29 -2.18 21.44
N ALA A 418 12.62 -2.36 21.52
CA ALA A 418 13.59 -2.10 20.43
C ALA A 418 13.19 -2.71 19.07
N SER A 419 12.37 -3.75 19.07
CA SER A 419 11.86 -4.42 17.89
C SER A 419 10.82 -3.64 17.10
N SER A 420 10.03 -2.79 17.74
CA SER A 420 9.10 -1.91 17.02
C SER A 420 9.90 -0.91 16.20
N GLU A 421 10.91 -0.27 16.82
CA GLU A 421 11.69 0.81 16.20
C GLU A 421 12.41 0.36 14.91
N LEU A 422 13.09 -0.80 14.93
CA LEU A 422 13.75 -1.32 13.73
C LEU A 422 12.75 -1.73 12.66
N THR A 423 11.61 -2.31 13.05
CA THR A 423 10.57 -2.73 12.10
C THR A 423 9.94 -1.51 11.43
N ASP A 424 9.67 -0.46 12.20
CA ASP A 424 9.14 0.81 11.71
C ASP A 424 10.15 1.50 10.79
N ALA A 425 11.44 1.51 11.14
CA ALA A 425 12.49 2.07 10.30
C ALA A 425 12.71 1.25 9.01
N LEU A 426 12.59 -0.08 9.08
CA LEU A 426 12.67 -0.97 7.93
C LEU A 426 11.52 -0.68 6.96
N GLN A 427 10.32 -0.55 7.51
CA GLN A 427 9.18 -0.07 6.77
C GLN A 427 9.52 1.28 6.10
N GLU A 428 9.93 2.30 6.84
CA GLU A 428 10.24 3.62 6.29
C GLU A 428 11.19 3.61 5.09
N VAL A 429 12.26 2.83 5.19
CA VAL A 429 13.24 2.69 4.11
C VAL A 429 12.65 2.01 2.90
N MET A 430 11.90 0.92 3.09
CA MET A 430 11.22 0.22 1.99
C MET A 430 10.20 1.14 1.30
N ALA A 431 9.51 1.97 2.08
CA ALA A 431 8.56 2.97 1.59
C ALA A 431 9.23 4.08 0.75
N ALA A 432 10.43 4.51 1.15
CA ALA A 432 11.18 5.61 0.53
C ALA A 432 11.96 5.17 -0.72
N ASP A 433 12.59 4.00 -0.68
CA ASP A 433 13.47 3.50 -1.75
C ASP A 433 12.68 2.94 -2.95
N GLY A 434 11.36 2.77 -2.81
CA GLY A 434 10.49 2.28 -3.89
C GLY A 434 10.90 0.90 -4.42
N LEU A 435 11.61 0.11 -3.61
CA LEU A 435 12.13 -1.22 -3.93
C LEU A 435 11.03 -2.27 -3.92
N VAL A 436 10.07 -2.10 -4.82
CA VAL A 436 9.16 -3.16 -5.27
C VAL A 436 8.84 -2.80 -6.71
N ARG A 437 9.32 -3.58 -7.70
CA ARG A 437 8.54 -4.21 -8.78
C ARG A 437 9.48 -5.05 -9.65
N ASN A 438 9.17 -6.33 -9.81
CA ASN A 438 9.25 -6.93 -11.14
C ASN A 438 8.11 -7.94 -11.35
N LEU A 439 7.06 -7.46 -11.99
CA LEU A 439 6.01 -8.26 -12.63
C LEU A 439 5.84 -7.70 -14.06
N ASN A 440 6.82 -8.05 -14.90
CA ASN A 440 6.88 -8.07 -16.36
C ASN A 440 6.46 -6.87 -17.25
N ASN A 441 5.65 -5.85 -16.89
CA ASN A 441 5.53 -4.59 -17.68
C ASN A 441 4.63 -3.50 -17.05
N VAL A 442 5.05 -2.81 -15.98
CA VAL A 442 4.33 -1.60 -15.50
C VAL A 442 5.35 -0.52 -15.12
N LYS A 443 5.18 0.69 -15.67
CA LYS A 443 6.06 1.85 -15.43
C LYS A 443 6.08 2.22 -13.94
N PRO A 444 7.24 2.53 -13.35
CA PRO A 444 7.36 2.82 -11.92
C PRO A 444 6.76 4.19 -11.60
N THR A 445 5.97 4.26 -10.53
CA THR A 445 5.82 5.47 -9.72
C THR A 445 5.76 5.02 -8.25
N TYR A 446 6.44 5.79 -7.41
CA TYR A 446 6.89 5.48 -6.06
C TYR A 446 5.79 5.03 -5.08
N GLU A 447 6.26 4.38 -4.00
CA GLU A 447 5.67 4.34 -2.64
C GLU A 447 4.94 3.04 -2.19
N ASN A 448 5.66 2.11 -1.52
CA ASN A 448 5.29 1.32 -0.31
C ASN A 448 6.10 -0.01 -0.19
N LEU A 449 5.72 -0.91 0.71
CA LEU A 449 6.37 -1.13 2.01
C LEU A 449 6.75 -2.57 2.33
N ASN A 450 6.53 -3.50 1.40
CA ASN A 450 6.83 -4.90 1.58
C ASN A 450 7.59 -5.36 0.34
N GLU A 451 8.84 -5.78 0.53
CA GLU A 451 9.70 -6.22 -0.57
C GLU A 451 9.20 -7.59 -1.04
N ILE A 452 8.60 -7.59 -2.22
CA ILE A 452 8.22 -8.81 -2.93
C ILE A 452 9.44 -9.23 -3.74
N MET A 453 10.18 -10.22 -3.24
CA MET A 453 11.25 -10.87 -3.97
C MET A 453 10.64 -11.93 -4.89
N SER A 454 10.27 -11.52 -6.11
CA SER A 454 9.58 -12.42 -7.06
C SER A 454 10.57 -13.31 -7.83
N GLY A 455 10.29 -14.61 -7.82
CA GLY A 455 10.53 -15.52 -8.94
C GLY A 455 9.19 -15.81 -9.63
N ALA A 456 9.20 -16.05 -10.93
CA ALA A 456 7.98 -16.36 -11.68
C ALA A 456 7.41 -17.75 -11.31
N TRP A 457 6.09 -17.83 -11.12
CA TRP A 457 5.34 -19.09 -11.11
C TRP A 457 4.91 -19.48 -12.53
N ALA A 458 4.79 -20.78 -12.78
CA ALA A 458 4.64 -21.38 -14.10
C ALA A 458 3.44 -20.82 -14.88
N GLY A 459 3.74 -20.10 -15.98
CA GLY A 459 2.75 -19.52 -16.90
C GLY A 459 3.11 -18.12 -17.40
N SER A 460 3.95 -17.38 -16.67
CA SER A 460 4.51 -16.10 -17.11
C SER A 460 6.03 -16.25 -17.28
N GLY A 461 6.52 -16.10 -18.52
CA GLY A 461 7.94 -16.19 -18.83
C GLY A 461 8.76 -15.19 -18.02
N GLY A 462 9.56 -15.67 -17.09
CA GLY A 462 10.38 -14.86 -16.21
C GLY A 462 11.44 -15.71 -15.52
N GLY A 463 12.42 -16.18 -16.30
CA GLY A 463 13.57 -16.92 -15.79
C GLY A 463 14.51 -15.99 -15.00
N ALA A 464 14.42 -16.02 -13.68
CA ALA A 464 15.51 -15.65 -12.78
C ALA A 464 15.31 -16.37 -11.45
N SER A 465 15.90 -17.56 -11.30
CA SER A 465 16.05 -18.19 -10.00
C SER A 465 17.12 -17.43 -9.22
N TRP A 466 16.73 -16.63 -8.23
CA TRP A 466 17.69 -16.04 -7.30
C TRP A 466 18.27 -17.13 -6.38
N SER A 467 19.54 -17.04 -6.01
CA SER A 467 20.13 -17.96 -5.03
C SER A 467 19.80 -17.51 -3.60
N GLY A 468 19.75 -18.44 -2.64
CA GLY A 468 19.49 -18.11 -1.22
C GLY A 468 20.51 -17.13 -0.62
N ASP A 469 21.72 -17.08 -1.17
CA ASP A 469 22.77 -16.16 -0.74
C ASP A 469 22.50 -14.72 -1.20
N ASP A 470 21.96 -14.52 -2.40
CA ASP A 470 21.66 -13.18 -2.93
C ASP A 470 20.57 -12.48 -2.12
N THR A 471 19.60 -13.24 -1.61
CA THR A 471 18.53 -12.67 -0.78
C THR A 471 18.99 -12.31 0.61
N SER A 472 19.88 -13.11 1.22
CA SER A 472 20.47 -12.76 2.50
C SER A 472 21.25 -11.43 2.43
N ARG A 473 21.90 -11.16 1.28
CA ARG A 473 22.58 -9.89 1.02
C ARG A 473 21.60 -8.72 0.90
N GLN A 474 20.48 -8.93 0.22
CA GLN A 474 19.47 -7.88 0.04
C GLN A 474 18.80 -7.49 1.35
N VAL A 475 18.38 -8.48 2.16
CA VAL A 475 17.83 -8.23 3.50
C VAL A 475 18.87 -7.57 4.41
N GLN A 476 20.15 -7.96 4.31
CA GLN A 476 21.23 -7.27 5.00
C GLN A 476 21.31 -5.78 4.60
N GLN A 477 21.30 -5.47 3.31
CA GLN A 477 21.35 -4.08 2.83
C GLN A 477 20.14 -3.26 3.31
N LEU A 478 18.94 -3.84 3.32
CA LEU A 478 17.75 -3.18 3.82
C LEU A 478 17.83 -2.91 5.32
N THR A 479 18.24 -3.91 6.11
CA THR A 479 18.38 -3.75 7.57
C THR A 479 19.47 -2.74 7.94
N GLU A 480 20.57 -2.68 7.19
CA GLU A 480 21.60 -1.65 7.36
C GLU A 480 21.10 -0.24 7.00
N LYS A 481 20.33 -0.11 5.91
CA LYS A 481 19.70 1.17 5.55
C LYS A 481 18.69 1.61 6.60
N ALA A 482 17.86 0.68 7.10
CA ALA A 482 16.89 0.93 8.17
C ALA A 482 17.56 1.45 9.44
N ALA A 483 18.66 0.82 9.85
CA ALA A 483 19.44 1.27 10.99
C ALA A 483 20.02 2.69 10.82
N ARG A 484 20.48 3.05 9.61
CA ARG A 484 20.95 4.41 9.30
C ARG A 484 19.81 5.43 9.38
N HIS A 485 18.67 5.11 8.78
CA HIS A 485 17.50 5.99 8.81
C HIS A 485 17.00 6.23 10.24
N MET A 486 16.99 5.18 11.05
CA MET A 486 16.68 5.27 12.48
C MET A 486 17.72 6.13 13.22
N GLY A 487 19.00 6.02 12.85
CA GLY A 487 20.06 6.86 13.40
C GLY A 487 19.85 8.34 13.17
N ASP A 488 19.40 8.75 11.99
CA ASP A 488 19.08 10.16 11.71
C ASP A 488 17.95 10.67 12.61
N ARG A 489 16.92 9.85 12.85
CA ARG A 489 15.82 10.18 13.77
C ARG A 489 16.30 10.29 15.22
N ILE A 490 17.03 9.29 15.69
CA ILE A 490 17.52 9.22 17.07
C ILE A 490 18.52 10.34 17.34
N THR A 491 19.32 10.75 16.35
CA THR A 491 20.23 11.91 16.49
C THR A 491 19.48 13.20 16.81
N ARG A 492 18.30 13.42 16.21
CA ARG A 492 17.44 14.57 16.57
C ARG A 492 16.92 14.46 18.00
N GLN A 493 16.51 13.26 18.43
CA GLN A 493 16.06 13.00 19.80
C GLN A 493 17.20 13.17 20.82
N ARG A 494 18.42 12.72 20.49
CA ARG A 494 19.64 12.91 21.30
C ARG A 494 19.87 14.39 21.59
N GLY A 495 19.66 15.27 20.61
CA GLY A 495 19.72 16.72 20.79
C GLY A 495 18.77 17.22 21.89
N ARG A 496 17.51 16.76 21.89
CA ARG A 496 16.50 17.13 22.91
C ARG A 496 16.86 16.58 24.28
N VAL A 497 17.17 15.28 24.38
CA VAL A 497 17.57 14.63 25.64
C VAL A 497 18.80 15.33 26.24
N TRP A 498 19.73 15.72 25.37
CA TRP A 498 20.91 16.47 25.78
C TRP A 498 20.57 17.86 26.33
N GLN A 499 19.67 18.59 25.67
CA GLN A 499 19.16 19.88 26.15
C GLN A 499 18.51 19.74 27.53
N GLU A 500 17.59 18.78 27.70
CA GLU A 500 16.94 18.51 28.98
C GLU A 500 17.94 18.17 30.10
N LEU A 501 18.98 17.39 29.79
CA LEU A 501 20.04 17.08 30.74
C LEU A 501 20.90 18.31 31.09
N CYS A 502 21.16 19.19 30.13
CA CYS A 502 21.87 20.44 30.39
C CYS A 502 21.05 21.38 31.27
N GLU A 503 19.74 21.53 31.02
CA GLU A 503 18.82 22.29 31.86
C GLU A 503 18.75 21.74 33.29
N ARG A 504 18.66 20.41 33.45
CA ARG A 504 18.71 19.78 34.78
C ARG A 504 20.06 20.05 35.48
N ARG A 505 21.17 19.94 34.74
CA ARG A 505 22.51 20.23 35.28
C ARG A 505 22.76 21.69 35.60
N GLN A 506 22.00 22.64 35.04
CA GLN A 506 22.05 24.04 35.44
C GLN A 506 21.83 24.22 36.96
N SER A 507 21.13 23.28 37.61
CA SER A 507 20.94 23.27 39.07
C SER A 507 22.07 22.58 39.87
N ASN A 508 23.01 21.90 39.20
CA ASN A 508 24.03 21.07 39.84
C ASN A 508 25.45 21.65 39.64
N LEU A 509 26.09 22.05 40.73
CA LEU A 509 27.50 22.45 40.77
C LEU A 509 28.41 21.21 40.72
N ILE A 510 29.39 21.17 39.80
CA ILE A 510 30.45 20.17 39.83
C ILE A 510 31.67 20.79 40.53
N ASP A 511 31.97 20.33 41.74
CA ASP A 511 33.10 20.80 42.55
C ASP A 511 34.18 19.71 42.65
N ASN A 512 35.36 19.95 42.05
CA ASN A 512 36.50 19.06 42.19
C ASN A 512 37.38 19.48 43.37
N ALA A 513 36.97 19.14 44.59
CA ALA A 513 37.74 19.46 45.79
C ALA A 513 39.05 18.63 45.94
N GLY A 514 39.30 17.65 45.08
CA GLY A 514 40.45 16.76 45.15
C GLY A 514 41.71 17.27 44.43
N ASP A 515 42.82 16.56 44.65
CA ASP A 515 44.15 16.92 44.13
C ASP A 515 44.41 16.40 42.69
N SER A 516 43.49 15.62 42.13
CA SER A 516 43.59 15.07 40.77
C SER A 516 42.54 15.68 39.86
N ARG A 517 42.83 15.78 38.55
CA ARG A 517 41.84 16.21 37.56
C ARG A 517 40.63 15.27 37.58
N LEU A 518 39.42 15.82 37.56
CA LEU A 518 38.19 15.08 37.37
C LEU A 518 37.84 15.11 35.89
N VAL A 519 37.69 13.93 35.28
CA VAL A 519 37.28 13.77 33.89
C VAL A 519 36.06 12.88 33.86
N GLY A 520 34.96 13.41 33.32
CA GLY A 520 33.73 12.66 33.06
C GLY A 520 33.48 12.57 31.56
N ILE A 521 33.38 11.36 31.02
CA ILE A 521 33.16 11.13 29.58
C ILE A 521 31.78 10.53 29.39
N TYR A 522 30.87 11.31 28.81
CA TYR A 522 29.52 10.88 28.48
C TYR A 522 29.47 10.32 27.06
N HIS A 523 28.96 9.10 26.92
CA HIS A 523 28.74 8.46 25.63
C HIS A 523 27.26 8.17 25.45
N TRP A 524 26.80 8.30 24.22
CA TRP A 524 25.55 7.65 23.82
C TRP A 524 25.72 6.14 23.87
N VAL A 525 24.62 5.40 24.02
CA VAL A 525 24.63 3.93 23.97
C VAL A 525 24.06 3.46 22.64
N ASP A 526 24.69 2.47 22.01
CA ASP A 526 24.16 1.81 20.82
C ASP A 526 23.89 0.32 21.13
N LYS A 527 22.81 -0.23 20.56
CA LYS A 527 22.44 -1.65 20.63
C LYS A 527 23.14 -2.41 19.49
N LEU A 528 23.68 -3.58 19.78
CA LEU A 528 24.20 -4.53 18.79
C LEU A 528 23.18 -5.63 18.58
N MET A 529 22.57 -5.65 17.39
CA MET A 529 21.57 -6.66 17.00
C MET A 529 22.20 -7.65 16.02
N LYS A 530 22.04 -8.95 16.24
CA LYS A 530 22.43 -9.98 15.27
C LYS A 530 21.19 -10.44 14.53
N VAL A 531 21.24 -10.32 13.21
CA VAL A 531 20.13 -10.59 12.29
C VAL A 531 20.50 -11.78 11.40
N HIS A 532 19.54 -12.66 11.17
CA HIS A 532 19.66 -13.74 10.18
C HIS A 532 18.29 -14.03 9.55
N LEU A 533 18.29 -14.64 8.37
CA LEU A 533 17.06 -15.04 7.70
C LEU A 533 16.72 -16.49 8.09
N ALA A 534 15.57 -16.67 8.75
CA ALA A 534 15.03 -17.98 9.11
C ALA A 534 13.98 -18.43 8.10
N ASP A 535 13.98 -19.71 7.74
CA ASP A 535 12.94 -20.32 6.90
C ASP A 535 11.74 -20.68 7.78
N ALA A 536 10.58 -20.08 7.50
CA ALA A 536 9.30 -20.37 8.17
C ALA A 536 8.45 -21.39 7.39
N GLY A 537 9.03 -21.96 6.33
CA GLY A 537 8.49 -23.04 5.53
C GLY A 537 7.76 -22.57 4.27
N ARG A 538 7.58 -23.51 3.34
CA ARG A 538 6.74 -23.32 2.16
C ARG A 538 5.26 -23.23 2.54
N ARG A 539 4.55 -22.33 1.84
CA ARG A 539 3.15 -21.98 1.98
C ARG A 539 2.53 -21.80 0.60
N LEU A 540 1.26 -22.11 0.46
CA LEU A 540 0.47 -21.62 -0.67
C LEU A 540 0.23 -20.12 -0.50
N VAL A 541 0.48 -19.33 -1.55
CA VAL A 541 0.32 -17.87 -1.55
C VAL A 541 -0.80 -17.45 -2.50
N LEU A 542 -1.69 -16.61 -1.99
CA LEU A 542 -2.77 -16.00 -2.75
C LEU A 542 -2.48 -14.54 -3.02
N GLY A 543 -2.87 -14.04 -4.18
CA GLY A 543 -2.75 -12.63 -4.57
C GLY A 543 -4.12 -11.99 -4.76
N PHE A 544 -4.31 -10.80 -4.20
CA PHE A 544 -5.55 -10.01 -4.30
C PHE A 544 -5.27 -8.63 -4.86
N VAL A 545 -6.23 -8.09 -5.60
CA VAL A 545 -6.31 -6.69 -5.99
C VAL A 545 -7.63 -6.13 -5.48
N ILE A 546 -7.58 -5.21 -4.52
CA ILE A 546 -8.74 -4.58 -3.87
C ILE A 546 -8.79 -3.12 -4.26
N ASN A 547 -9.88 -2.67 -4.87
CA ASN A 547 -10.04 -1.28 -5.32
C ASN A 547 -10.62 -0.42 -4.20
N GLN A 548 -10.08 0.80 -4.06
CA GLN A 548 -10.47 1.76 -3.02
C GLN A 548 -10.54 1.10 -1.62
N PRO A 549 -9.43 0.49 -1.14
CA PRO A 549 -9.44 -0.38 0.05
C PRO A 549 -9.94 0.32 1.31
N ALA A 550 -9.73 1.64 1.44
CA ALA A 550 -10.19 2.42 2.58
C ALA A 550 -11.67 2.82 2.54
N LYS A 551 -12.35 2.68 1.39
CA LYS A 551 -13.74 3.10 1.21
C LYS A 551 -14.70 2.55 2.28
N PRO A 552 -14.74 1.23 2.58
CA PRO A 552 -15.68 0.71 3.58
C PRO A 552 -15.43 1.31 4.97
N TRP A 553 -14.17 1.50 5.36
CA TRP A 553 -13.81 2.10 6.64
C TRP A 553 -14.13 3.60 6.69
N VAL A 554 -13.85 4.35 5.62
CA VAL A 554 -14.22 5.77 5.51
C VAL A 554 -15.75 5.93 5.60
N GLN A 555 -16.51 5.04 4.96
CA GLN A 555 -17.97 5.03 5.04
C GLN A 555 -18.45 4.79 6.47
N SER A 556 -17.87 3.81 7.19
CA SER A 556 -18.28 3.51 8.57
C SER A 556 -18.06 4.71 9.50
N ILE A 557 -16.92 5.40 9.42
CA ILE A 557 -16.66 6.58 10.28
C ILE A 557 -17.52 7.80 9.91
N THR A 558 -17.87 7.95 8.63
CA THR A 558 -18.73 9.06 8.19
C THR A 558 -20.20 8.86 8.57
N ALA A 559 -20.64 7.60 8.72
CA ALA A 559 -22.02 7.23 9.05
C ALA A 559 -22.26 6.98 10.56
N GLN A 560 -21.22 7.01 11.39
CA GLN A 560 -21.26 6.59 12.80
C GLN A 560 -22.09 7.50 13.73
N ASP A 561 -22.19 8.79 13.42
CA ASP A 561 -22.90 9.78 14.24
C ASP A 561 -24.33 10.02 13.73
N ASP A 562 -25.20 10.59 14.60
CA ASP A 562 -26.60 10.96 14.29
C ASP A 562 -26.76 11.81 13.02
N ILE A 563 -25.72 12.60 12.69
CA ILE A 563 -25.64 13.36 11.45
C ILE A 563 -24.50 12.80 10.60
N PRO A 564 -24.81 12.14 9.45
CA PRO A 564 -23.79 11.57 8.59
C PRO A 564 -22.95 12.69 7.95
N LEU A 565 -21.63 12.50 7.95
CA LEU A 565 -20.69 13.46 7.39
C LEU A 565 -20.63 13.32 5.87
N ASN A 566 -21.43 14.12 5.18
CA ASN A 566 -21.51 14.10 3.72
C ASN A 566 -20.51 15.09 3.09
N LYS A 567 -19.79 14.63 2.07
CA LYS A 567 -18.90 15.49 1.29
C LYS A 567 -19.72 16.59 0.59
N PRO A 568 -19.33 17.88 0.70
CA PRO A 568 -20.04 18.97 0.04
C PRO A 568 -20.13 18.76 -1.47
N TYR A 569 -21.34 18.88 -2.02
CA TYR A 569 -21.57 18.78 -3.46
C TYR A 569 -20.78 19.87 -4.19
N ALA A 570 -20.01 19.52 -5.22
CA ALA A 570 -19.34 20.47 -6.09
C ALA A 570 -20.24 20.73 -7.31
N ILE A 571 -20.72 21.96 -7.49
CA ILE A 571 -21.56 22.29 -8.64
C ILE A 571 -20.75 22.20 -9.95
N PRO A 572 -21.35 21.79 -11.08
CA PRO A 572 -20.64 21.62 -12.35
C PRO A 572 -19.94 22.87 -12.87
N ALA A 573 -20.32 24.06 -12.40
CA ALA A 573 -19.63 25.30 -12.72
C ALA A 573 -18.18 25.32 -12.22
N PHE A 574 -17.83 24.59 -11.16
CA PHE A 574 -16.49 24.62 -10.58
C PHE A 574 -15.46 23.79 -11.33
N SER A 575 -15.89 22.81 -12.12
CA SER A 575 -14.99 21.91 -12.87
C SER A 575 -14.59 22.46 -14.25
N GLU A 576 -15.05 23.66 -14.60
CA GLU A 576 -14.74 24.24 -15.90
C GLU A 576 -13.33 24.82 -15.99
N PRO A 577 -12.59 24.52 -17.07
CA PRO A 577 -11.23 25.00 -17.22
C PRO A 577 -11.20 26.54 -17.37
N HIS A 578 -10.10 27.15 -16.89
CA HIS A 578 -9.85 28.60 -16.95
C HIS A 578 -10.84 29.49 -16.17
N GLY A 579 -11.61 28.93 -15.23
CA GLY A 579 -12.51 29.72 -14.38
C GLY A 579 -13.72 30.31 -15.12
N LEU A 580 -14.06 29.75 -16.28
CA LEU A 580 -15.18 30.22 -17.11
C LEU A 580 -16.55 29.74 -16.61
N GLY A 581 -16.63 28.95 -15.54
CA GLY A 581 -17.87 28.36 -15.04
C GLY A 581 -19.01 29.32 -14.66
N TYR A 582 -18.73 30.62 -14.55
CA TYR A 582 -19.73 31.65 -14.20
C TYR A 582 -20.91 31.72 -15.18
N TYR A 583 -20.74 31.36 -16.47
CA TYR A 583 -21.86 31.41 -17.44
C TYR A 583 -22.94 30.36 -17.18
N ARG A 584 -22.64 29.31 -16.39
CA ARG A 584 -23.63 28.31 -15.98
C ARG A 584 -24.56 28.82 -14.88
N ILE A 585 -24.22 29.93 -14.23
CA ILE A 585 -25.08 30.60 -13.27
C ILE A 585 -26.06 31.46 -14.04
N LYS A 586 -27.34 31.14 -13.92
CA LYS A 586 -28.43 31.82 -14.60
C LYS A 586 -29.44 32.35 -13.59
N PRO A 587 -30.24 33.36 -13.97
CA PRO A 587 -31.32 33.89 -13.12
C PRO A 587 -32.30 32.80 -12.63
N GLU A 588 -32.44 31.68 -13.36
CA GLU A 588 -33.36 30.61 -12.97
C GLU A 588 -32.77 29.62 -11.95
N ASN A 589 -31.43 29.51 -11.86
CA ASN A 589 -30.78 28.48 -11.03
C ASN A 589 -30.01 29.02 -9.82
N TYR A 590 -29.66 30.32 -9.79
CA TYR A 590 -28.77 30.87 -8.76
C TYR A 590 -29.31 30.68 -7.33
N GLN A 591 -30.63 30.81 -7.13
CA GLN A 591 -31.26 30.62 -5.81
C GLN A 591 -31.10 29.19 -5.30
N ALA A 592 -31.37 28.21 -6.16
CA ALA A 592 -31.18 26.80 -5.82
C ALA A 592 -29.71 26.48 -5.51
N LEU A 593 -28.77 27.05 -6.29
CA LEU A 593 -27.34 26.90 -6.04
C LEU A 593 -26.89 27.54 -4.72
N CYS A 594 -27.45 28.70 -4.37
CA CYS A 594 -27.18 29.40 -3.11
C CYS A 594 -27.74 28.63 -1.89
N ALA A 595 -28.90 28.01 -2.04
CA ALA A 595 -29.52 27.20 -1.00
C ALA A 595 -28.66 25.99 -0.59
N ILE A 596 -27.97 25.33 -1.55
CA ILE A 596 -27.08 24.19 -1.28
C ILE A 596 -25.99 24.53 -0.25
N TYR A 597 -25.48 25.77 -0.26
CA TYR A 597 -24.41 26.21 0.64
C TYR A 597 -24.89 27.13 1.76
N GLY A 598 -26.22 27.27 1.95
CA GLY A 598 -26.79 28.10 3.03
C GLY A 598 -26.56 29.61 2.87
N ILE A 599 -26.49 30.10 1.63
CA ILE A 599 -26.39 31.55 1.37
C ILE A 599 -27.80 32.15 1.46
N ASN A 600 -28.10 32.80 2.58
CA ASN A 600 -29.43 33.32 2.89
C ASN A 600 -29.80 34.60 2.11
N ASP A 601 -28.81 35.38 1.66
CA ASP A 601 -29.01 36.65 0.95
C ASP A 601 -28.21 36.68 -0.37
N PRO A 602 -28.69 35.97 -1.41
CA PRO A 602 -28.04 35.94 -2.71
C PRO A 602 -28.26 37.27 -3.46
N GLU A 603 -27.21 37.77 -4.12
CA GLU A 603 -27.31 38.95 -4.98
C GLU A 603 -28.31 38.68 -6.11
N THR A 604 -29.33 39.53 -6.23
CA THR A 604 -30.35 39.35 -7.27
C THR A 604 -29.79 39.68 -8.65
N PRO A 605 -30.19 38.94 -9.69
CA PRO A 605 -29.77 39.24 -11.06
C PRO A 605 -30.25 40.64 -11.48
N PRO A 606 -29.45 41.39 -12.26
CA PRO A 606 -29.86 42.66 -12.81
C PRO A 606 -31.18 42.53 -13.58
N LEU A 607 -32.16 43.34 -13.21
CA LEU A 607 -33.48 43.34 -13.83
C LEU A 607 -33.37 43.72 -15.32
N GLU A 608 -34.22 43.15 -16.16
CA GLU A 608 -34.27 43.50 -17.59
C GLU A 608 -34.80 44.93 -17.80
N THR A 609 -35.79 45.31 -17.00
CA THR A 609 -36.40 46.64 -16.99
C THR A 609 -36.40 47.22 -15.58
N LEU A 610 -36.10 48.51 -15.47
CA LEU A 610 -36.06 49.25 -14.21
C LEU A 610 -36.80 50.57 -14.38
N ARG A 611 -37.63 50.92 -13.41
CA ARG A 611 -38.43 52.16 -13.43
C ARG A 611 -37.83 53.19 -12.47
N VAL A 612 -37.48 54.36 -13.00
CA VAL A 612 -36.93 55.48 -12.23
C VAL A 612 -37.96 56.59 -12.19
N VAL A 613 -38.38 57.00 -10.98
CA VAL A 613 -39.44 58.00 -10.80
C VAL A 613 -38.90 59.17 -9.97
N ALA A 614 -39.21 60.40 -10.38
CA ALA A 614 -39.02 61.59 -9.57
C ALA A 614 -40.31 62.40 -9.52
N THR A 615 -40.68 62.86 -8.33
CA THR A 615 -41.85 63.72 -8.12
C THR A 615 -41.40 65.05 -7.53
N VAL A 616 -41.78 66.13 -8.20
CA VAL A 616 -41.55 67.52 -7.76
C VAL A 616 -42.91 68.09 -7.38
N SER A 617 -43.10 68.48 -6.11
CA SER A 617 -44.37 69.01 -5.58
C SER A 617 -44.29 70.47 -5.12
N GLY A 618 -43.15 71.14 -5.36
CA GLY A 618 -42.94 72.56 -5.12
C GLY A 618 -41.68 73.04 -5.84
N VAL A 619 -41.63 74.32 -6.22
CA VAL A 619 -40.52 74.91 -6.99
C VAL A 619 -40.06 76.20 -6.33
N VAL A 620 -38.76 76.33 -6.06
CA VAL A 620 -38.12 77.61 -5.71
C VAL A 620 -37.39 78.17 -6.95
N LEU A 621 -37.28 79.49 -7.08
CA LEU A 621 -36.59 80.12 -8.22
C LEU A 621 -35.15 79.57 -8.35
N GLY A 622 -34.89 78.78 -9.42
CA GLY A 622 -33.58 78.22 -9.73
C GLY A 622 -33.40 76.71 -9.48
N ASP A 623 -34.43 75.98 -9.02
CA ASP A 623 -34.32 74.55 -8.76
C ASP A 623 -34.25 73.71 -10.06
N VAL A 624 -33.11 73.04 -10.27
CA VAL A 624 -32.94 71.97 -11.26
C VAL A 624 -32.84 70.66 -10.49
N SER A 625 -33.88 69.84 -10.59
CA SER A 625 -33.86 68.48 -10.05
C SER A 625 -33.18 67.54 -11.07
N MET A 626 -32.38 66.59 -10.60
CA MET A 626 -31.63 65.67 -11.47
C MET A 626 -32.12 64.24 -11.25
N LEU A 627 -32.67 63.63 -12.30
CA LEU A 627 -33.09 62.23 -12.30
C LEU A 627 -31.97 61.37 -12.85
N ARG A 628 -31.34 60.51 -12.04
CA ARG A 628 -30.20 59.72 -12.48
C ARG A 628 -30.62 58.33 -12.98
N ILE A 629 -30.31 58.02 -14.23
CA ILE A 629 -30.41 56.64 -14.73
C ILE A 629 -29.23 55.84 -14.14
N PRO A 630 -29.48 54.66 -13.54
CA PRO A 630 -28.42 53.79 -13.05
C PRO A 630 -27.43 53.39 -14.13
N ASP A 631 -26.14 53.28 -13.76
CA ASP A 631 -25.08 52.89 -14.68
C ASP A 631 -25.37 51.51 -15.30
N GLY A 632 -25.19 51.40 -16.63
CA GLY A 632 -25.47 50.18 -17.39
C GLY A 632 -26.93 50.03 -17.86
N TYR A 633 -27.83 50.93 -17.48
CA TYR A 633 -29.18 51.02 -18.04
C TYR A 633 -29.31 52.20 -19.01
N VAL A 634 -30.23 52.08 -19.97
CA VAL A 634 -30.54 53.13 -20.95
C VAL A 634 -32.03 53.42 -20.88
N ALA A 635 -32.42 54.70 -20.91
CA ALA A 635 -33.83 55.05 -20.98
C ALA A 635 -34.47 54.50 -22.27
N ALA A 636 -35.59 53.79 -22.12
CA ALA A 636 -36.34 53.21 -23.22
C ALA A 636 -37.60 54.03 -23.54
N SER A 637 -38.36 54.39 -22.49
CA SER A 637 -39.52 55.26 -22.60
C SER A 637 -39.70 56.04 -21.30
N GLY A 638 -40.44 57.15 -21.37
CA GLY A 638 -40.75 57.93 -20.18
C GLY A 638 -42.00 58.75 -20.38
N GLN A 639 -42.66 59.09 -19.28
CA GLN A 639 -43.85 59.93 -19.26
C GLN A 639 -43.74 60.93 -18.12
N VAL A 640 -44.33 62.10 -18.33
CA VAL A 640 -44.46 63.14 -17.30
C VAL A 640 -45.93 63.29 -16.98
N THR A 641 -46.29 63.10 -15.72
CA THR A 641 -47.61 63.41 -15.21
C THR A 641 -47.56 64.73 -14.47
N MET A 642 -48.31 65.71 -14.97
CA MET A 642 -48.42 67.05 -14.44
C MET A 642 -49.82 67.19 -13.82
N ALA A 643 -49.88 67.49 -12.52
CA ALA A 643 -51.12 67.76 -11.80
C ALA A 643 -51.10 69.19 -11.24
N LEU A 644 -52.21 69.89 -11.42
CA LEU A 644 -52.39 71.28 -11.04
C LEU A 644 -53.77 71.44 -10.41
N ALA A 645 -53.84 71.97 -9.19
CA ALA A 645 -55.10 72.15 -8.49
C ALA A 645 -55.97 73.27 -9.10
N ASP A 646 -55.34 74.25 -9.74
CA ASP A 646 -55.99 75.43 -10.31
C ASP A 646 -55.39 75.80 -11.68
N THR A 647 -56.19 75.66 -12.74
CA THR A 647 -55.84 75.98 -14.13
C THR A 647 -55.60 77.46 -14.43
N GLN A 648 -55.79 78.37 -13.46
CA GLN A 648 -55.39 79.78 -13.61
C GLN A 648 -53.87 79.99 -13.64
N TYR A 649 -53.10 79.01 -13.14
CA TYR A 649 -51.65 79.08 -13.09
C TYR A 649 -51.01 78.31 -14.25
N ASN A 650 -49.87 78.81 -14.72
CA ASN A 650 -49.07 78.09 -15.71
C ASN A 650 -48.13 77.11 -15.02
N LEU A 651 -48.04 75.90 -15.58
CA LEU A 651 -47.07 74.88 -15.20
C LEU A 651 -46.32 74.47 -16.46
N VAL A 652 -45.01 74.72 -16.48
CA VAL A 652 -44.11 74.30 -17.57
C VAL A 652 -43.05 73.41 -16.96
N CYS A 653 -42.77 72.27 -17.56
CA CYS A 653 -41.62 71.47 -17.18
C CYS A 653 -40.80 71.10 -18.42
N SER A 654 -39.49 70.92 -18.22
CA SER A 654 -38.56 70.48 -19.24
C SER A 654 -37.82 69.26 -18.70
N VAL A 655 -37.87 68.15 -19.45
CA VAL A 655 -37.21 66.89 -19.08
C VAL A 655 -36.21 66.52 -20.17
N ALA A 656 -34.94 66.34 -19.82
CA ALA A 656 -33.87 66.07 -20.78
C ALA A 656 -33.76 67.11 -21.92
N GLY A 657 -34.21 68.35 -21.69
CA GLY A 657 -34.26 69.43 -22.68
C GLY A 657 -35.50 69.43 -23.59
N GLU A 658 -36.47 68.55 -23.36
CA GLU A 658 -37.77 68.55 -24.03
C GLU A 658 -38.80 69.31 -23.19
N ASP A 659 -39.33 70.41 -23.73
CA ASP A 659 -40.35 71.22 -23.06
C ASP A 659 -41.73 70.55 -23.16
N VAL A 660 -42.26 70.15 -22.01
CA VAL A 660 -43.56 69.48 -21.88
C VAL A 660 -44.58 70.49 -21.37
N LYS A 661 -45.67 70.63 -22.12
CA LYS A 661 -46.81 71.48 -21.75
C LYS A 661 -48.00 70.61 -21.37
N PRO A 662 -48.79 71.01 -20.36
CA PRO A 662 -50.00 70.30 -20.02
C PRO A 662 -50.99 70.35 -21.18
N GLY A 663 -51.73 69.26 -21.40
CA GLY A 663 -52.76 69.19 -22.44
C GLY A 663 -53.82 70.27 -22.26
N VAL A 664 -54.37 70.76 -23.38
CA VAL A 664 -55.41 71.80 -23.37
C VAL A 664 -56.64 71.28 -22.61
N PRO A 665 -57.13 71.97 -21.56
CA PRO A 665 -58.34 71.54 -20.85
C PRO A 665 -59.55 71.58 -21.80
N PRO A 666 -60.57 70.71 -21.61
CA PRO A 666 -61.81 70.83 -22.36
C PRO A 666 -62.41 72.23 -22.13
N THR A 667 -62.81 72.91 -23.20
CA THR A 667 -63.36 74.26 -23.18
C THR A 667 -64.48 74.34 -22.12
N PRO A 668 -64.38 75.22 -21.11
CA PRO A 668 -65.42 75.31 -20.09
C PRO A 668 -66.72 75.80 -20.74
N THR A 669 -67.82 75.09 -20.53
CA THR A 669 -69.17 75.59 -20.85
C THR A 669 -69.41 76.86 -20.03
N ALA A 670 -69.62 77.99 -20.71
CA ALA A 670 -69.81 79.28 -20.04
C ALA A 670 -70.96 79.21 -19.02
N PRO A 671 -70.80 79.76 -17.80
CA PRO A 671 -71.86 79.75 -16.81
C PRO A 671 -73.02 80.66 -17.26
N VAL A 672 -74.27 80.22 -17.02
CA VAL A 672 -75.47 81.01 -17.29
C VAL A 672 -75.48 82.25 -16.39
N ALA A 673 -75.58 83.44 -16.97
CA ALA A 673 -75.66 84.70 -16.21
C ALA A 673 -76.97 84.79 -15.41
N MET A 674 -76.89 85.16 -14.12
CA MET A 674 -78.06 85.47 -13.31
C MET A 674 -78.33 86.98 -13.34
N THR A 675 -79.55 87.36 -13.71
CA THR A 675 -80.02 88.76 -13.74
C THR A 675 -81.04 88.96 -12.62
N VAL A 676 -80.81 89.93 -11.72
CA VAL A 676 -81.76 90.29 -10.66
C VAL A 676 -82.50 91.57 -11.07
N VAL A 677 -83.83 91.54 -11.10
CA VAL A 677 -84.68 92.70 -11.40
C VAL A 677 -85.21 93.28 -10.09
N VAL A 678 -85.04 94.58 -9.88
CA VAL A 678 -85.51 95.30 -8.68
C VAL A 678 -86.81 96.06 -9.01
N PRO A 679 -87.87 96.05 -8.18
CA PRO A 679 -89.09 96.83 -8.44
C PRO A 679 -88.97 98.29 -7.99
N ASP A 680 -89.58 99.20 -8.76
CA ASP A 680 -89.52 100.66 -8.62
C ASP A 680 -90.08 101.20 -7.30
N ALA A 681 -89.32 102.08 -6.63
CA ALA A 681 -89.82 102.97 -5.57
C ALA A 681 -89.32 104.41 -5.81
N SER A 682 -90.27 105.34 -5.76
CA SER A 682 -90.20 106.70 -6.30
C SER A 682 -89.29 107.66 -5.51
N ALA A 683 -88.14 108.05 -6.10
CA ALA A 683 -87.60 109.42 -6.12
C ALA A 683 -86.30 109.46 -6.94
N ALA A 684 -86.38 110.00 -8.16
CA ALA A 684 -85.31 110.55 -9.00
C ALA A 684 -83.88 109.92 -8.91
N THR A 685 -83.75 108.62 -9.16
CA THR A 685 -82.52 108.01 -9.74
C THR A 685 -82.89 106.66 -10.36
N THR A 686 -82.70 106.49 -11.68
CA THR A 686 -82.86 105.20 -12.35
C THR A 686 -81.66 104.31 -12.05
N VAL A 687 -81.87 103.18 -11.38
CA VAL A 687 -80.84 102.14 -11.20
C VAL A 687 -81.11 101.02 -12.21
N GLY A 688 -80.19 100.78 -13.14
CA GLY A 688 -80.28 99.67 -14.09
C GLY A 688 -80.05 98.30 -13.41
N ASN A 689 -80.63 97.24 -13.98
CA ASN A 689 -80.48 95.87 -13.47
C ASN A 689 -79.00 95.48 -13.34
N VAL A 690 -78.65 94.85 -12.22
CA VAL A 690 -77.30 94.34 -11.96
C VAL A 690 -77.17 92.93 -12.57
N THR A 691 -76.28 92.79 -13.55
CA THR A 691 -75.89 91.48 -14.10
C THR A 691 -74.69 90.97 -13.30
N ILE A 692 -74.85 89.89 -12.55
CA ILE A 692 -73.74 89.25 -11.83
C ILE A 692 -73.19 88.13 -12.72
N THR A 693 -71.99 88.33 -13.26
CA THR A 693 -71.23 87.26 -13.91
C THR A 693 -70.52 86.45 -12.81
N PRO A 694 -70.87 85.18 -12.55
CA PRO A 694 -70.14 84.39 -11.57
C PRO A 694 -68.68 84.19 -12.04
N PRO A 695 -67.69 84.19 -11.13
CA PRO A 695 -66.30 83.93 -11.50
C PRO A 695 -66.17 82.55 -12.14
N THR A 696 -65.31 82.44 -13.16
CA THR A 696 -64.98 81.17 -13.82
C THR A 696 -64.53 80.15 -12.78
N ARG A 697 -65.22 79.01 -12.71
CA ARG A 697 -64.91 77.92 -11.77
C ARG A 697 -63.52 77.38 -12.07
N THR A 698 -62.63 77.39 -11.07
CA THR A 698 -61.31 76.77 -11.15
C THR A 698 -61.49 75.26 -11.33
N THR A 699 -60.87 74.69 -12.36
CA THR A 699 -60.83 73.25 -12.58
C THR A 699 -59.43 72.72 -12.30
N ALA A 700 -59.34 71.56 -11.67
CA ALA A 700 -58.08 70.85 -11.52
C ALA A 700 -57.70 70.19 -12.86
N LEU A 701 -56.41 70.16 -13.17
CA LEU A 701 -55.87 69.55 -14.38
C LEU A 701 -54.88 68.46 -14.01
N VAL A 702 -55.06 67.27 -14.58
CA VAL A 702 -54.05 66.20 -14.58
C VAL A 702 -53.79 65.84 -16.03
N SER A 703 -52.56 65.93 -16.47
CA SER A 703 -52.15 65.64 -17.83
C SER A 703 -50.91 64.75 -17.82
N THR A 704 -50.98 63.62 -18.52
CA THR A 704 -49.83 62.73 -18.72
C THR A 704 -49.37 62.83 -20.16
N VAL A 705 -48.11 63.19 -20.35
CA VAL A 705 -47.50 63.39 -21.67
C VAL A 705 -46.31 62.45 -21.82
N PRO A 706 -46.24 61.64 -22.90
CA PRO A 706 -45.06 60.83 -23.19
C PRO A 706 -43.88 61.69 -23.65
N LEU A 707 -42.67 61.34 -23.22
CA LEU A 707 -41.43 62.00 -23.64
C LEU A 707 -40.95 61.40 -24.95
N ALA A 708 -40.78 62.24 -25.98
CA ALA A 708 -40.37 61.79 -27.31
C ALA A 708 -38.85 61.56 -27.40
N ASN A 709 -38.04 62.33 -26.68
CA ASN A 709 -36.58 62.38 -26.84
C ASN A 709 -35.79 61.69 -25.71
N ILE A 710 -36.46 60.90 -24.87
CA ILE A 710 -35.83 60.25 -23.72
C ILE A 710 -35.10 58.94 -24.08
N ALA A 711 -35.50 58.30 -25.18
CA ALA A 711 -34.92 57.04 -25.61
C ALA A 711 -33.42 57.18 -25.91
N GLY A 712 -32.59 56.27 -25.38
CA GLY A 712 -31.14 56.26 -25.60
C GLY A 712 -30.32 57.13 -24.65
N LYS A 713 -30.96 57.92 -23.76
CA LYS A 713 -30.25 58.75 -22.77
C LYS A 713 -29.69 57.89 -21.63
N THR A 714 -28.54 58.28 -21.09
CA THR A 714 -27.85 57.65 -19.95
C THR A 714 -27.36 58.71 -18.97
N GLY A 715 -27.12 58.33 -17.71
CA GLY A 715 -26.59 59.23 -16.69
C GLY A 715 -27.64 60.21 -16.13
N PRO A 716 -27.24 61.42 -15.68
CA PRO A 716 -28.16 62.38 -15.07
C PRO A 716 -29.03 63.07 -16.12
N ILE A 717 -30.35 62.98 -15.93
CA ILE A 717 -31.36 63.69 -16.72
C ILE A 717 -31.80 64.95 -15.96
N PRO A 718 -31.61 66.15 -16.53
CA PRO A 718 -32.11 67.37 -15.92
C PRO A 718 -33.65 67.42 -16.02
N LEU A 719 -34.27 67.77 -14.89
CA LEU A 719 -35.69 68.04 -14.74
C LEU A 719 -35.86 69.46 -14.17
N THR A 720 -36.39 70.34 -15.00
CA THR A 720 -36.71 71.73 -14.62
C THR A 720 -38.21 71.89 -14.59
N VAL A 721 -38.76 72.38 -13.48
CA VAL A 721 -40.20 72.68 -13.35
C VAL A 721 -40.34 74.15 -13.00
N MET A 722 -41.27 74.85 -13.64
CA MET A 722 -41.58 76.25 -13.39
C MET A 722 -43.08 76.43 -13.25
N SER A 723 -43.52 76.92 -12.08
CA SER A 723 -44.92 77.27 -11.83
C SER A 723 -45.03 78.31 -10.72
N SER A 724 -46.06 79.15 -10.81
CA SER A 724 -46.50 80.02 -9.71
C SER A 724 -47.67 79.41 -8.91
N ALA A 725 -48.06 78.18 -9.21
CA ALA A 725 -49.19 77.52 -8.58
C ALA A 725 -48.88 77.09 -7.13
N PRO A 726 -49.79 77.33 -6.17
CA PRO A 726 -49.58 76.94 -4.78
C PRO A 726 -49.69 75.43 -4.54
N LEU A 727 -50.39 74.69 -5.41
CA LEU A 727 -50.62 73.24 -5.31
C LEU A 727 -50.42 72.60 -6.69
N MET A 728 -49.25 71.99 -6.88
CA MET A 728 -48.87 71.28 -8.11
C MET A 728 -48.07 70.01 -7.79
N SER A 729 -48.05 69.07 -8.73
CA SER A 729 -47.09 67.96 -8.73
C SER A 729 -46.68 67.60 -10.16
N VAL A 730 -45.39 67.39 -10.38
CA VAL A 730 -44.84 66.88 -11.63
C VAL A 730 -44.11 65.59 -11.31
N THR A 731 -44.65 64.48 -11.79
CA THR A 731 -44.05 63.14 -11.64
C THR A 731 -43.49 62.70 -12.98
N VAL A 732 -42.17 62.57 -13.05
CA VAL A 732 -41.46 62.00 -14.19
C VAL A 732 -41.22 60.53 -13.92
N ASP A 733 -41.61 59.71 -14.86
CA ASP A 733 -41.50 58.25 -14.79
C ASP A 733 -40.77 57.74 -16.03
N ILE A 734 -39.58 57.17 -15.83
CA ILE A 734 -38.73 56.67 -16.91
C ILE A 734 -38.54 55.17 -16.76
N THR A 735 -38.97 54.43 -17.77
CA THR A 735 -38.66 53.01 -17.93
C THR A 735 -37.31 52.88 -18.63
N CYS A 736 -36.36 52.29 -17.93
CA CYS A 736 -35.01 52.04 -18.40
C CYS A 736 -34.85 50.55 -18.72
N ASN A 737 -34.23 50.22 -19.84
CA ASN A 737 -33.92 48.86 -20.23
C ASN A 737 -32.42 48.62 -20.13
N ARG A 738 -32.06 47.41 -19.73
CA ARG A 738 -30.69 46.92 -19.87
C ARG A 738 -30.38 46.75 -21.36
N PRO A 739 -29.26 47.27 -21.90
CA PRO A 739 -28.96 47.22 -23.33
C PRO A 739 -28.79 45.78 -23.80
N ALA A 740 -29.69 45.31 -24.67
CA ALA A 740 -29.58 44.01 -25.31
C ALA A 740 -28.50 44.07 -26.40
N LEU A 741 -27.24 43.84 -26.03
CA LEU A 741 -26.14 43.71 -26.99
C LEU A 741 -26.35 42.43 -27.81
N THR A 742 -26.62 42.57 -29.11
CA THR A 742 -26.72 41.45 -30.07
C THR A 742 -25.36 41.19 -30.71
N GLY A 743 -24.68 40.11 -30.32
CA GLY A 743 -23.37 39.73 -30.85
C GLY A 743 -22.51 38.90 -29.89
N LYS A 744 -21.18 38.84 -30.14
CA LYS A 744 -20.18 38.22 -29.24
C LYS A 744 -20.04 38.94 -27.89
N ASP A 745 -20.53 40.18 -27.79
CA ASP A 745 -20.47 41.01 -26.59
C ASP A 745 -21.66 40.67 -25.69
N LYS A 746 -21.41 39.81 -24.68
CA LYS A 746 -22.39 39.47 -23.64
C LYS A 746 -22.67 40.70 -22.78
N ASP A 747 -23.89 40.76 -22.25
CA ASP A 747 -24.28 41.85 -21.35
C ASP A 747 -23.28 42.01 -20.18
N PRO A 748 -22.67 43.20 -20.02
CA PRO A 748 -21.61 43.41 -19.03
C PRO A 748 -22.12 43.39 -17.59
N MET A 749 -23.35 43.86 -17.32
CA MET A 749 -23.95 43.83 -15.97
C MET A 749 -24.29 42.40 -15.57
N MET A 750 -24.91 41.64 -16.48
CA MET A 750 -25.27 40.25 -16.24
C MET A 750 -24.02 39.40 -16.06
N THR A 751 -23.00 39.61 -16.89
CA THR A 751 -21.70 38.93 -16.77
C THR A 751 -21.02 39.28 -15.43
N ALA A 752 -21.02 40.56 -15.03
CA ALA A 752 -20.44 40.97 -13.75
C ALA A 752 -21.17 40.33 -12.54
N TRP A 753 -22.50 40.26 -12.59
CA TRP A 753 -23.31 39.56 -11.58
C TRP A 753 -23.02 38.06 -11.55
N GLN A 754 -22.93 37.40 -12.72
CA GLN A 754 -22.57 35.99 -12.82
C GLN A 754 -21.21 35.71 -12.18
N ILE A 755 -20.22 36.54 -12.46
CA ILE A 755 -18.86 36.42 -11.91
C ILE A 755 -18.87 36.60 -10.39
N ARG A 756 -19.52 37.63 -9.86
CA ARG A 756 -19.61 37.85 -8.40
C ARG A 756 -20.32 36.71 -7.68
N THR A 757 -21.44 36.26 -8.23
CA THR A 757 -22.22 35.13 -7.70
C THR A 757 -21.41 33.84 -7.74
N PHE A 758 -20.67 33.59 -8.82
CA PHE A 758 -19.76 32.45 -8.95
C PHE A 758 -18.70 32.44 -7.85
N TYR A 759 -18.00 33.56 -7.63
CA TYR A 759 -16.98 33.63 -6.60
C TYR A 759 -17.54 33.49 -5.18
N ARG A 760 -18.74 34.02 -4.90
CA ARG A 760 -19.43 33.79 -3.62
C ARG A 760 -19.76 32.31 -3.40
N LEU A 761 -20.31 31.64 -4.42
CA LEU A 761 -20.58 30.20 -4.36
C LEU A 761 -19.31 29.37 -4.19
N LEU A 762 -18.24 29.72 -4.92
CA LEU A 762 -16.95 29.04 -4.81
C LEU A 762 -16.34 29.19 -3.42
N ALA A 763 -16.38 30.40 -2.84
CA ALA A 763 -15.91 30.65 -1.48
C ALA A 763 -16.74 29.88 -0.44
N ALA A 764 -18.07 29.84 -0.59
CA ALA A 764 -18.95 29.08 0.29
C ALA A 764 -18.68 27.57 0.22
N TRP A 765 -18.49 27.02 -0.99
CA TRP A 765 -18.10 25.63 -1.19
C TRP A 765 -16.73 25.33 -0.57
N GLN A 766 -15.73 26.19 -0.76
CA GLN A 766 -14.41 26.03 -0.14
C GLN A 766 -14.50 26.04 1.40
N ALA A 767 -15.32 26.92 1.98
CA ALA A 767 -15.55 26.96 3.42
C ALA A 767 -16.25 25.70 3.94
N ALA A 768 -17.28 25.22 3.22
CA ALA A 768 -17.95 23.96 3.53
C ALA A 768 -16.99 22.76 3.43
N MET A 769 -16.12 22.75 2.43
CA MET A 769 -15.10 21.71 2.24
C MET A 769 -14.06 21.72 3.36
N ARG A 770 -13.65 22.90 3.87
CA ARG A 770 -12.77 23.00 5.05
C ARG A 770 -13.44 22.41 6.29
N ARG A 771 -14.69 22.81 6.59
CA ARG A 771 -15.45 22.25 7.72
C ARG A 771 -15.59 20.73 7.62
N TYR A 772 -15.87 20.21 6.42
CA TYR A 772 -15.91 18.77 6.17
C TYR A 772 -14.56 18.11 6.43
N GLN A 773 -13.45 18.70 5.97
CA GLN A 773 -12.10 18.17 6.21
C GLN A 773 -11.75 18.18 7.70
N ASP A 774 -12.02 19.27 8.40
CA ASP A 774 -11.73 19.41 9.84
C ASP A 774 -12.51 18.38 10.66
N GLU A 775 -13.81 18.21 10.37
CA GLU A 775 -14.64 17.22 11.05
C GLU A 775 -14.24 15.78 10.68
N PHE A 776 -13.91 15.54 9.41
CA PHE A 776 -13.41 14.24 8.95
C PHE A 776 -12.10 13.88 9.64
N ASP A 777 -11.16 14.82 9.74
CA ASP A 777 -9.87 14.60 10.41
C ASP A 777 -10.06 14.34 11.91
N LYS A 778 -11.02 15.02 12.54
CA LYS A 778 -11.38 14.79 13.95
C LYS A 778 -11.94 13.39 14.18
N ARG A 779 -12.91 12.96 13.36
CA ARG A 779 -13.46 11.60 13.41
C ARG A 779 -12.41 10.55 13.08
N ARG A 780 -11.56 10.81 12.08
CA ARG A 780 -10.42 9.95 11.71
C ARG A 780 -9.50 9.73 12.89
N LYS A 781 -9.03 10.79 13.54
CA LYS A 781 -8.14 10.70 14.70
C LYS A 781 -8.78 9.88 15.82
N LEU A 782 -10.02 10.18 16.19
CA LEU A 782 -10.77 9.49 17.24
C LEU A 782 -10.99 8.00 16.92
N ALA A 783 -11.39 7.67 15.70
CA ALA A 783 -11.63 6.29 15.27
C ALA A 783 -10.31 5.49 15.10
N SER A 784 -9.21 6.17 14.77
CA SER A 784 -7.92 5.52 14.59
C SER A 784 -7.23 5.15 15.91
N ALA A 785 -7.35 5.98 16.96
CA ALA A 785 -6.81 5.74 18.30
C ALA A 785 -5.43 5.04 18.31
N GLU A 786 -4.50 5.50 17.47
CA GLU A 786 -3.15 4.93 17.26
C GLU A 786 -3.07 3.51 16.66
N ARG A 787 -4.20 2.86 16.38
CA ARG A 787 -4.32 1.51 15.79
C ARG A 787 -4.32 1.52 14.26
N THR A 788 -3.56 2.41 13.63
CA THR A 788 -3.60 2.63 12.17
C THR A 788 -3.15 1.43 11.34
N ALA A 789 -2.19 0.64 11.83
CA ALA A 789 -1.71 -0.56 11.14
C ALA A 789 -2.70 -1.74 11.27
N GLU A 790 -3.33 -1.88 12.44
CA GLU A 790 -4.36 -2.90 12.69
C GLU A 790 -5.59 -2.64 11.84
N ILE A 791 -6.06 -1.39 11.78
CA ILE A 791 -7.20 -1.00 10.94
C ILE A 791 -6.95 -1.36 9.47
N GLN A 792 -5.75 -1.08 8.95
CA GLN A 792 -5.39 -1.47 7.58
C GLN A 792 -5.47 -2.98 7.39
N ARG A 793 -4.89 -3.75 8.32
CA ARG A 793 -4.92 -5.22 8.27
C ARG A 793 -6.35 -5.75 8.32
N ASP A 794 -7.17 -5.28 9.24
CA ASP A 794 -8.54 -5.73 9.46
C ASP A 794 -9.42 -5.43 8.23
N VAL A 795 -9.32 -4.21 7.69
CA VAL A 795 -10.10 -3.82 6.51
C VAL A 795 -9.70 -4.65 5.28
N LEU A 796 -8.40 -4.87 5.07
CA LEU A 796 -7.92 -5.72 3.98
C LEU A 796 -8.29 -7.18 4.19
N ALA A 797 -8.21 -7.70 5.41
CA ALA A 797 -8.57 -9.06 5.74
C ALA A 797 -10.04 -9.34 5.46
N GLN A 798 -10.93 -8.42 5.90
CA GLN A 798 -12.36 -8.51 5.60
C GLN A 798 -12.64 -8.42 4.10
N ALA A 799 -11.95 -7.55 3.36
CA ALA A 799 -12.07 -7.49 1.90
C ALA A 799 -11.64 -8.80 1.23
N CYS A 800 -10.49 -9.38 1.62
CA CYS A 800 -10.04 -10.68 1.13
C CYS A 800 -11.04 -11.80 1.44
N LEU A 801 -11.55 -11.88 2.66
CA LEU A 801 -12.54 -12.87 3.06
C LEU A 801 -13.83 -12.77 2.24
N ASN A 802 -14.32 -11.56 2.01
CA ASN A 802 -15.53 -11.33 1.21
C ASN A 802 -15.34 -11.73 -0.26
N LEU A 803 -14.13 -11.57 -0.81
CA LEU A 803 -13.81 -11.98 -2.18
C LEU A 803 -13.72 -13.50 -2.36
N MET A 804 -13.31 -14.22 -1.32
CA MET A 804 -13.17 -15.67 -1.33
C MET A 804 -14.41 -16.43 -0.84
N ALA A 805 -15.33 -15.74 -0.17
CA ALA A 805 -16.52 -16.35 0.38
C ALA A 805 -17.38 -16.98 -0.74
N THR A 806 -17.71 -18.25 -0.58
CA THR A 806 -18.62 -18.98 -1.47
C THR A 806 -19.86 -19.39 -0.66
N PRO A 807 -20.99 -19.75 -1.28
CA PRO A 807 -22.12 -20.31 -0.54
C PRO A 807 -21.76 -21.56 0.29
N ALA A 808 -20.66 -22.26 -0.05
CA ALA A 808 -20.13 -23.41 0.69
C ALA A 808 -19.29 -23.01 1.91
N ASN A 809 -18.68 -21.81 1.89
CA ASN A 809 -17.71 -21.35 2.88
C ASN A 809 -18.06 -19.97 3.44
N SER A 810 -18.39 -19.91 4.72
CA SER A 810 -18.55 -18.63 5.41
C SER A 810 -17.18 -17.95 5.63
N ALA A 811 -17.17 -16.62 5.63
CA ALA A 811 -15.97 -15.81 5.91
C ALA A 811 -15.27 -16.22 7.22
N GLN A 812 -16.04 -16.51 8.28
CA GLN A 812 -15.52 -16.96 9.58
C GLN A 812 -14.77 -18.29 9.50
N ALA A 813 -15.24 -19.22 8.66
CA ALA A 813 -14.63 -20.54 8.55
C ALA A 813 -13.38 -20.56 7.66
N LEU A 814 -13.18 -19.50 6.88
CA LEU A 814 -11.96 -19.24 6.10
C LEU A 814 -10.89 -18.53 6.94
N GLU A 815 -11.29 -17.73 7.92
CA GLU A 815 -10.39 -16.92 8.75
C GLU A 815 -9.27 -17.74 9.42
N SER A 816 -9.58 -18.93 9.95
CA SER A 816 -8.59 -19.80 10.61
C SER A 816 -7.61 -20.48 9.65
N GLN A 817 -7.90 -20.48 8.34
CA GLN A 817 -7.09 -21.17 7.33
C GLN A 817 -5.91 -20.33 6.82
N PHE A 818 -5.86 -19.04 7.15
CA PHE A 818 -4.85 -18.11 6.66
C PHE A 818 -3.94 -17.58 7.77
N SER A 819 -2.70 -17.22 7.41
CA SER A 819 -1.80 -16.53 8.32
C SER A 819 -1.94 -15.01 8.16
N TRP A 820 -2.90 -14.42 8.87
CA TRP A 820 -3.13 -12.96 8.84
C TRP A 820 -1.96 -12.16 9.42
N ALA A 821 -1.18 -12.76 10.32
CA ALA A 821 0.05 -12.16 10.84
C ALA A 821 1.15 -12.05 9.76
N ASP A 822 1.18 -12.99 8.81
CA ASP A 822 2.13 -13.02 7.70
C ASP A 822 1.62 -12.35 6.41
N MET A 823 0.43 -11.74 6.46
CA MET A 823 -0.14 -11.03 5.33
C MET A 823 0.72 -9.81 4.98
N SER A 824 1.04 -9.65 3.69
CA SER A 824 1.74 -8.49 3.18
C SER A 824 0.90 -7.75 2.15
N TRP A 825 1.02 -6.43 2.10
CA TRP A 825 0.27 -5.61 1.16
C TRP A 825 1.07 -4.40 0.67
N TYR A 826 0.67 -3.86 -0.49
CA TYR A 826 1.10 -2.56 -0.98
C TYR A 826 -0.06 -1.83 -1.67
N TYR A 827 0.05 -0.51 -1.84
CA TYR A 827 -1.00 0.31 -2.43
C TYR A 827 -0.51 0.95 -3.74
N ASP A 828 -1.34 0.94 -4.77
CA ASP A 828 -1.16 1.84 -5.91
C ASP A 828 -1.94 3.13 -5.62
N THR A 829 -1.23 4.25 -5.57
CA THR A 829 -1.85 5.57 -5.61
C THR A 829 -1.83 6.08 -7.05
N GLN A 830 -2.96 6.54 -7.58
CA GLN A 830 -2.94 7.23 -8.88
C GLN A 830 -1.93 8.39 -8.84
N PRO A 831 -1.11 8.57 -9.89
CA PRO A 831 -0.25 9.73 -9.98
C PRO A 831 -1.12 10.97 -9.84
N PHE A 832 -0.77 11.82 -8.87
CA PHE A 832 -1.41 13.11 -8.64
C PHE A 832 -1.51 13.84 -9.98
N VAL A 833 -2.72 13.95 -10.54
CA VAL A 833 -2.96 14.88 -11.64
C VAL A 833 -2.54 16.24 -11.08
N LYS A 834 -1.49 16.84 -11.65
CA LYS A 834 -0.99 18.16 -11.27
C LYS A 834 -2.11 19.20 -11.43
N THR A 835 -2.99 19.30 -10.45
CA THR A 835 -3.86 20.45 -10.27
C THR A 835 -3.02 21.52 -9.58
N THR A 836 -2.83 22.62 -10.26
CA THR A 836 -1.83 23.68 -10.04
C THR A 836 -2.02 24.50 -8.76
N THR A 837 -2.70 23.99 -7.74
CA THR A 837 -3.10 24.78 -6.57
C THR A 837 -3.14 23.95 -5.30
N GLN A 838 -1.97 23.53 -4.79
CA GLN A 838 -1.77 23.32 -3.34
C GLN A 838 -0.28 23.20 -2.97
N PRO A 839 0.44 24.32 -2.75
CA PRO A 839 1.84 24.29 -2.31
C PRO A 839 2.02 24.13 -0.79
N GLN A 840 1.02 24.50 0.03
CA GLN A 840 1.23 24.62 1.49
C GLN A 840 1.11 23.30 2.29
N LYS A 841 0.30 22.31 1.87
CA LYS A 841 0.14 21.06 2.63
C LYS A 841 1.26 20.03 2.41
N MET A 842 2.17 20.25 1.45
CA MET A 842 3.26 19.29 1.17
C MET A 842 4.41 19.38 2.19
N ALA A 843 4.64 20.54 2.80
CA ALA A 843 5.68 20.68 3.83
C ALA A 843 5.30 19.93 5.12
N ALA A 844 4.06 20.09 5.60
CA ALA A 844 3.56 19.41 6.81
C ALA A 844 3.44 17.88 6.65
N ALA A 845 3.19 17.38 5.44
CA ALA A 845 3.12 15.93 5.21
C ALA A 845 4.48 15.22 5.28
N SER A 846 5.59 15.96 5.19
CA SER A 846 6.96 15.40 5.26
C SER A 846 7.49 15.26 6.69
N THR A 847 6.89 15.98 7.65
CA THR A 847 7.25 15.99 9.07
C THR A 847 6.34 15.11 9.93
N ALA A 848 5.22 14.62 9.38
CA ALA A 848 4.28 13.74 10.08
C ALA A 848 4.90 12.37 10.46
N PRO A 849 4.47 11.76 11.58
CA PRO A 849 4.88 10.41 11.97
C PRO A 849 4.53 9.41 10.88
N VAL A 850 5.36 8.38 10.76
CA VAL A 850 5.33 7.50 9.59
C VAL A 850 4.05 6.69 9.55
N THR A 851 3.62 6.19 10.70
CA THR A 851 2.32 5.53 10.88
C THR A 851 1.18 6.34 10.28
N GLU A 852 1.16 7.67 10.48
CA GLU A 852 0.17 8.55 9.88
C GLU A 852 0.35 8.71 8.37
N ARG A 853 1.59 8.86 7.88
CA ARG A 853 1.87 8.94 6.43
C ARG A 853 1.41 7.67 5.69
N LEU A 854 1.67 6.50 6.26
CA LEU A 854 1.23 5.21 5.71
C LEU A 854 -0.28 5.06 5.74
N PHE A 855 -0.91 5.51 6.83
CA PHE A 855 -2.36 5.51 6.93
C PHE A 855 -3.01 6.44 5.91
N LEU A 856 -2.45 7.63 5.67
CA LEU A 856 -2.91 8.54 4.62
C LEU A 856 -2.77 7.93 3.22
N ARG A 857 -1.77 7.07 2.98
CA ARG A 857 -1.64 6.32 1.72
C ARG A 857 -2.76 5.31 1.56
N PHE A 858 -3.09 4.54 2.60
CA PHE A 858 -4.26 3.66 2.60
C PHE A 858 -5.54 4.41 2.25
N LEU A 859 -5.77 5.59 2.85
CA LEU A 859 -6.95 6.43 2.57
C LEU A 859 -7.02 6.95 1.14
N LYS A 860 -5.87 7.15 0.48
CA LYS A 860 -5.76 7.70 -0.89
C LYS A 860 -5.55 6.63 -1.96
N ALA A 861 -5.38 5.37 -1.57
CA ALA A 861 -5.07 4.28 -2.48
C ALA A 861 -6.19 4.08 -3.50
N SER A 862 -5.82 3.97 -4.78
CA SER A 862 -6.77 3.54 -5.82
C SER A 862 -6.98 2.04 -5.78
N CYS A 863 -5.93 1.26 -5.51
CA CYS A 863 -6.04 -0.16 -5.22
C CYS A 863 -4.96 -0.63 -4.23
N ALA A 864 -5.23 -1.75 -3.57
CA ALA A 864 -4.31 -2.50 -2.73
C ALA A 864 -4.01 -3.84 -3.39
N HIS A 865 -2.75 -4.24 -3.38
CA HIS A 865 -2.33 -5.59 -3.72
C HIS A 865 -1.98 -6.30 -2.42
N VAL A 866 -2.60 -7.45 -2.17
CA VAL A 866 -2.42 -8.22 -0.94
C VAL A 866 -1.90 -9.61 -1.27
N LEU A 867 -0.91 -10.07 -0.53
CA LEU A 867 -0.41 -11.43 -0.54
C LEU A 867 -0.79 -12.11 0.77
N LEU A 868 -1.52 -13.22 0.67
CA LEU A 868 -2.01 -13.95 1.82
C LEU A 868 -1.49 -15.40 1.81
N PRO A 869 -0.61 -15.76 2.77
CA PRO A 869 -0.19 -17.14 2.95
C PRO A 869 -1.27 -18.01 3.61
N VAL A 870 -1.41 -19.25 3.14
CA VAL A 870 -2.28 -20.27 3.75
C VAL A 870 -1.55 -20.98 4.90
N ASN A 871 -2.29 -21.33 5.96
CA ASN A 871 -1.77 -22.13 7.06
C ASN A 871 -1.47 -23.57 6.63
N ARG A 872 -0.38 -24.13 7.15
CA ARG A 872 0.08 -25.49 6.83
C ARG A 872 -0.95 -26.51 7.28
N GLY A 873 -1.29 -27.43 6.38
CA GLY A 873 -2.30 -28.45 6.58
C GLY A 873 -3.71 -28.01 6.16
N CYS A 874 -3.92 -26.75 5.80
CA CYS A 874 -5.21 -26.25 5.30
C CYS A 874 -5.27 -26.20 3.77
N GLU A 875 -4.14 -26.35 3.07
CA GLU A 875 -4.05 -26.11 1.62
C GLU A 875 -4.91 -27.06 0.79
N THR A 876 -4.89 -28.36 1.11
CA THR A 876 -5.69 -29.38 0.42
C THR A 876 -7.19 -29.16 0.62
N GLY A 877 -7.60 -28.86 1.86
CA GLY A 877 -8.98 -28.53 2.20
C GLY A 877 -9.49 -27.31 1.45
N LEU A 878 -8.73 -26.21 1.49
CA LEU A 878 -9.09 -24.94 0.87
C LEU A 878 -9.29 -25.08 -0.66
N LEU A 879 -8.35 -25.75 -1.34
CA LEU A 879 -8.44 -25.96 -2.79
C LEU A 879 -9.65 -26.82 -3.17
N PHE A 880 -9.97 -27.85 -2.36
CA PHE A 880 -11.16 -28.67 -2.54
C PHE A 880 -12.45 -27.82 -2.37
N GLU A 881 -12.53 -27.02 -1.31
CA GLU A 881 -13.71 -26.19 -1.02
C GLU A 881 -14.03 -25.15 -2.11
N TRP A 882 -13.03 -24.69 -2.87
CA TRP A 882 -13.25 -23.80 -4.02
C TRP A 882 -13.62 -24.50 -5.32
N GLN A 883 -13.39 -25.82 -5.41
CA GLN A 883 -13.69 -26.60 -6.61
C GLN A 883 -14.98 -27.42 -6.49
N PHE A 884 -15.45 -27.65 -5.27
CA PHE A 884 -16.58 -28.51 -4.93
C PHE A 884 -17.66 -27.76 -4.14
N PRO A 885 -18.92 -28.24 -4.16
CA PRO A 885 -20.05 -27.52 -3.59
C PRO A 885 -20.12 -27.53 -2.04
N ALA A 886 -19.31 -28.38 -1.39
CA ALA A 886 -19.26 -28.51 0.05
C ALA A 886 -17.85 -28.96 0.48
N ARG A 887 -17.56 -28.85 1.78
CA ARG A 887 -16.33 -29.37 2.39
C ARG A 887 -16.24 -30.88 2.26
N TRP A 888 -15.02 -31.40 2.20
CA TRP A 888 -14.82 -32.86 2.21
C TRP A 888 -15.34 -33.46 3.52
N ILE A 889 -16.11 -34.53 3.40
CA ILE A 889 -16.78 -35.18 4.53
C ILE A 889 -15.88 -36.12 5.33
N GLY A 890 -14.76 -36.57 4.75
CA GLY A 890 -13.80 -37.45 5.42
C GLY A 890 -12.78 -36.68 6.27
N ASP A 891 -11.73 -37.37 6.69
CA ASP A 891 -10.61 -36.77 7.43
C ASP A 891 -9.91 -35.65 6.61
N PRO A 892 -9.67 -34.44 7.16
CA PRO A 892 -9.04 -33.33 6.45
C PRO A 892 -7.64 -33.62 5.89
N SER A 893 -6.88 -34.53 6.53
CA SER A 893 -5.56 -34.93 6.00
C SER A 893 -5.67 -35.76 4.70
N SER A 894 -6.86 -36.33 4.47
CA SER A 894 -7.18 -37.26 3.40
C SER A 894 -8.10 -36.64 2.34
N THR A 895 -8.22 -35.32 2.32
CA THR A 895 -9.02 -34.60 1.33
C THR A 895 -8.54 -34.90 -0.09
N PRO A 896 -9.43 -35.36 -1.00
CA PRO A 896 -9.10 -35.50 -2.40
C PRO A 896 -8.63 -34.19 -3.00
N VAL A 897 -7.69 -34.27 -3.92
CA VAL A 897 -7.13 -33.11 -4.64
C VAL A 897 -7.51 -33.21 -6.10
N THR A 898 -7.18 -32.20 -6.91
CA THR A 898 -7.48 -32.21 -8.34
C THR A 898 -6.21 -32.30 -9.17
N GLU A 899 -6.29 -32.89 -10.38
CA GLU A 899 -5.13 -33.03 -11.27
C GLU A 899 -4.42 -31.68 -11.54
N SER A 900 -5.19 -30.60 -11.70
CA SER A 900 -4.65 -29.24 -11.89
C SER A 900 -3.89 -28.66 -10.69
N THR A 901 -4.09 -29.19 -9.47
CA THR A 901 -3.47 -28.67 -8.23
C THR A 901 -2.29 -29.50 -7.75
N LEU A 902 -2.02 -30.66 -8.36
CA LEU A 902 -0.99 -31.60 -7.90
C LEU A 902 0.41 -31.00 -7.84
N THR A 903 0.81 -30.29 -8.90
CA THR A 903 2.14 -29.69 -8.98
C THR A 903 2.33 -28.63 -7.89
N LEU A 904 1.31 -27.82 -7.66
CA LEU A 904 1.29 -26.80 -6.63
C LEU A 904 1.36 -27.41 -5.22
N LEU A 905 0.53 -28.43 -4.94
CA LEU A 905 0.49 -29.07 -3.63
C LEU A 905 1.74 -29.87 -3.33
N GLU A 906 2.35 -30.52 -4.32
CA GLU A 906 3.63 -31.19 -4.13
C GLU A 906 4.69 -30.23 -3.63
N GLU A 907 4.76 -29.03 -4.20
CA GLU A 907 5.78 -28.08 -3.81
C GLU A 907 5.59 -27.58 -2.36
N VAL A 908 4.33 -27.41 -1.94
CA VAL A 908 3.98 -27.00 -0.58
C VAL A 908 4.23 -28.14 0.42
N LEU A 909 3.83 -29.37 0.09
CA LEU A 909 3.88 -30.55 0.96
C LEU A 909 5.26 -31.24 0.99
N GLY A 910 6.06 -31.06 -0.07
CA GLY A 910 7.36 -31.71 -0.27
C GLY A 910 8.45 -31.26 0.71
N ALA A 911 8.28 -30.11 1.36
CA ALA A 911 9.30 -29.48 2.20
C ALA A 911 9.13 -29.81 3.69
N ASP A 912 9.35 -31.08 4.05
CA ASP A 912 9.97 -31.34 5.36
C ASP A 912 11.44 -30.94 5.23
N SER A 913 11.80 -29.89 5.95
CA SER A 913 13.15 -29.36 5.99
C SER A 913 14.15 -30.50 6.21
N LEU A 914 15.25 -30.53 5.43
CA LEU A 914 16.37 -31.43 5.67
C LEU A 914 16.67 -31.50 7.18
N PRO A 915 17.05 -32.65 7.74
CA PRO A 915 17.44 -32.75 9.14
C PRO A 915 18.38 -31.59 9.51
N PRO A 916 18.27 -31.00 10.72
CA PRO A 916 19.00 -29.78 11.08
C PRO A 916 20.52 -29.87 10.86
N GLU A 917 21.10 -31.07 10.89
CA GLU A 917 22.51 -31.34 10.57
C GLU A 917 22.89 -31.16 9.09
N GLN A 918 21.93 -31.23 8.16
CA GLN A 918 22.13 -31.12 6.71
C GLN A 918 21.68 -29.76 6.14
N GLN A 919 21.09 -28.90 6.97
CA GLN A 919 20.76 -27.54 6.54
C GLN A 919 22.02 -26.67 6.49
N PRO A 920 22.22 -25.87 5.43
CA PRO A 920 23.32 -24.90 5.41
C PRO A 920 23.18 -23.94 6.59
N LYS A 921 24.28 -23.69 7.33
CA LYS A 921 24.27 -22.74 8.44
C LYS A 921 23.79 -21.37 7.95
N PRO A 922 22.77 -20.76 8.60
CA PRO A 922 22.23 -19.49 8.14
C PRO A 922 23.29 -18.39 8.24
N ARG A 923 23.37 -17.56 7.22
CA ARG A 923 24.19 -16.35 7.25
C ARG A 923 23.64 -15.38 8.29
N HIS A 924 24.50 -14.93 9.18
CA HIS A 924 24.21 -13.90 10.18
C HIS A 924 25.01 -12.64 9.87
N TRP A 925 24.46 -11.49 10.22
CA TRP A 925 25.15 -10.20 10.20
C TRP A 925 24.75 -9.38 11.43
N THR A 926 25.59 -8.42 11.82
CA THR A 926 25.35 -7.56 12.97
C THR A 926 24.98 -6.16 12.50
N VAL A 927 23.91 -5.60 13.08
CA VAL A 927 23.41 -4.25 12.82
C VAL A 927 23.52 -3.44 14.10
N ARG A 928 24.13 -2.26 14.01
CA ARG A 928 24.28 -1.31 15.13
C ARG A 928 23.14 -0.31 15.11
N LEU A 929 22.38 -0.26 16.20
CA LEU A 929 21.20 0.58 16.36
C LEU A 929 21.47 1.65 17.42
N PRO A 930 21.52 2.95 17.04
CA PRO A 930 21.73 4.00 18.03
C PRO A 930 20.54 4.08 18.99
N THR A 931 20.77 4.53 20.22
CA THR A 931 19.69 4.81 21.20
C THR A 931 19.79 6.22 21.77
N SER A 932 18.73 6.69 22.43
CA SER A 932 18.71 7.95 23.18
C SER A 932 19.29 7.83 24.60
N MET A 933 19.81 6.66 24.98
CA MET A 933 20.41 6.45 26.30
C MET A 933 21.83 7.03 26.37
N LEU A 934 22.15 7.60 27.53
CA LEU A 934 23.48 8.11 27.88
C LEU A 934 24.05 7.27 29.01
N TYR A 935 25.35 7.04 28.95
CA TYR A 935 26.09 6.49 30.10
C TYR A 935 27.38 7.27 30.31
N LEU A 936 27.82 7.29 31.57
CA LEU A 936 29.11 7.86 31.96
C LEU A 936 30.15 6.73 31.94
N GLN A 937 31.19 6.89 31.13
CA GLN A 937 32.27 5.92 31.06
C GLN A 937 33.05 5.86 32.37
N GLN A 938 33.46 4.65 32.76
CA GLN A 938 34.41 4.47 33.85
C GLN A 938 35.83 4.78 33.37
N GLY A 939 36.51 5.72 34.04
CA GLY A 939 37.88 6.13 33.73
C GLY A 939 37.98 7.36 32.81
N THR A 940 39.19 7.70 32.41
CA THR A 940 39.51 8.95 31.70
C THR A 940 40.08 8.73 30.29
N GLU A 941 40.08 7.49 29.81
CA GLU A 941 40.72 7.09 28.55
C GLU A 941 39.71 7.02 27.41
N LEU A 942 39.98 7.71 26.30
CA LEU A 942 39.20 7.64 25.07
C LEU A 942 39.80 6.57 24.14
N ALA A 943 39.00 5.58 23.74
CA ALA A 943 39.42 4.56 22.79
C ALA A 943 39.85 5.20 21.45
N GLY A 944 41.09 4.96 21.01
CA GLY A 944 41.65 5.50 19.76
C GLY A 944 42.47 6.78 19.91
N LEU A 945 42.42 7.46 21.06
CA LEU A 945 43.30 8.57 21.42
C LEU A 945 44.57 7.98 22.08
N VAL A 946 45.38 7.28 21.28
CA VAL A 946 46.73 6.92 21.71
C VAL A 946 47.51 8.22 21.75
N MET A 947 47.66 8.78 22.96
CA MET A 947 48.61 9.87 23.17
C MET A 947 49.99 9.31 22.81
N PRO A 948 50.72 9.91 21.87
CA PRO A 948 52.12 9.54 21.69
C PRO A 948 52.83 9.80 23.01
N ASN A 949 53.42 8.74 23.58
CA ASN A 949 54.29 8.83 24.74
C ASN A 949 55.47 9.78 24.49
#